data_AF-A0A6B3P4Z8-F1
#
_entry.id   AF-A0A6B3P4Z8-F1
#
_cell.length_a   1.000
_cell.length_b   1.000
_cell.length_c   1.000
_cell.angle_alpha   90.00
_cell.angle_beta   90.00
_cell.angle_gamma   90.00
#
_symmetry.space_group_name_H-M   'P 1'
#
loop_
_entity.id
_entity.type
_entity.pdbx_description
1 polymer ?
#
loop_
_entity_poly.entity_id
_entity_poly.type
_entity_poly.pdbx_seq_one_letter_code
_entity_poly.pdbx_strand_id
1 'polypeptide(L)'
;MDDVGEEPGNLPLLEFALTRLWSKQENRVLTHHAYEEIGGVKKAIANHAEQIFQQLKETEKKQAERIFVQLVRPGEGTEDTRRVATRGEVGEDNWNLVSYLAGYQARLVVTGRNEQENTVEVVHEALIREWGTLRDWINASREFRTWQERLRATMSYWQENNRDQGALLRGVALAQAQEQLTQRQEELSPDEVEFIQLSQQLQEQEQKRKQRQRQRIFAGLVTFSVIISLLAVWSEMQRRQAVRSERKAEMRELKTRIISGERTLDLQLAALKLEQQANGSTENIQTTDILQQTVNWEGYKEINSLEGHENYVIGVAFSPKGDLIASASWDNTVKLWKPDGTLIHTLTGHENYVIGVAFSPKGDLIASTSWDNTVKLWKPDGTLIHTLTGHENYVIGVAFSPKGDLIASTSWDNTVKLWKPDGTLIHTLTGHENYVIGVAFSPKGDLIASTSNDNTVKLWRFNQDDLTAHACQWMSDYLKNNPNVTEEERRLCGVEASVTALFFQGEKLAAEGKVDSAISAFQKAVKLGSNFPFNAAIAKELAQENKVKEAEKLLRAFIKLDDNIDLLPKTEVKDQNPVLVVRQFQAEGKVKKAVQLIKDRKIEEAINKFKEAQKLQSDIDLNSDTEEIEIDAEAVAKKLAAPGKVEEGKYLAKDGKIEQAISLFKEAQKLQSDIDLNSDTEEIEKNPETVAKNFAALSKLEVGKTLAKHGEIDEAINLYKEAKKLDSELEITADDWSYICHRGSLYNRAKDVMFACEKAVKIAPENGGFIGSRGLARALTGDFPGAIKDFEAYIKWTEDDEFKARLQGWVDALKKGENPFTEEVLEELK
;
A
#
# COMPACT_ATOMS: atom_id res chain seq x y z
N MET A 1 -17.52 2.01 5.10
CA MET A 1 -16.13 1.63 5.43
C MET A 1 -15.45 0.92 4.27
N ASP A 2 -16.19 0.51 3.24
CA ASP A 2 -15.65 -0.14 2.04
C ASP A 2 -14.69 0.75 1.22
N ASP A 3 -14.70 2.08 1.43
CA ASP A 3 -13.78 3.04 0.79
C ASP A 3 -12.31 2.95 1.25
N VAL A 4 -12.00 2.20 2.32
CA VAL A 4 -10.71 2.27 3.05
C VAL A 4 -9.92 0.95 2.95
N GLY A 5 -10.54 -0.13 2.49
CA GLY A 5 -9.93 -1.46 2.43
C GLY A 5 -8.95 -1.61 1.26
N GLU A 6 -7.70 -1.92 1.57
CA GLU A 6 -6.65 -2.50 0.70
C GLU A 6 -5.53 -1.60 0.14
N GLU A 7 -5.54 -0.27 0.27
CA GLU A 7 -4.44 0.59 -0.22
C GLU A 7 -3.52 1.19 0.89
N PRO A 8 -2.18 1.10 0.76
CA PRO A 8 -1.24 1.80 1.63
C PRO A 8 -1.45 3.33 1.58
N GLY A 9 -1.64 3.97 2.74
CA GLY A 9 -1.84 5.44 2.84
C GLY A 9 -3.24 5.89 3.26
N ASN A 10 -4.23 4.98 3.35
CA ASN A 10 -5.61 5.36 3.68
C ASN A 10 -5.83 5.83 5.13
N LEU A 11 -4.94 5.50 6.08
CA LEU A 11 -5.07 5.88 7.48
C LEU A 11 -4.93 7.41 7.70
N PRO A 12 -3.87 8.08 7.21
CA PRO A 12 -3.80 9.55 7.22
C PRO A 12 -4.98 10.24 6.55
N LEU A 13 -5.52 9.65 5.47
CA LEU A 13 -6.67 10.20 4.75
C LEU A 13 -7.97 10.08 5.58
N LEU A 14 -8.14 8.95 6.27
CA LEU A 14 -9.24 8.72 7.21
C LEU A 14 -9.16 9.68 8.40
N GLU A 15 -7.98 9.87 8.99
CA GLU A 15 -7.76 10.84 10.07
C GLU A 15 -8.13 12.25 9.63
N PHE A 16 -7.70 12.65 8.42
CA PHE A 16 -8.02 13.96 7.86
C PHE A 16 -9.53 14.12 7.63
N ALA A 17 -10.18 13.13 7.02
CA ALA A 17 -11.62 13.15 6.76
C ALA A 17 -12.44 13.21 8.06
N LEU A 18 -12.06 12.44 9.09
CA LEU A 18 -12.71 12.49 10.41
C LEU A 18 -12.51 13.85 11.09
N THR A 19 -11.33 14.44 10.98
CA THR A 19 -11.06 15.79 11.52
C THR A 19 -11.94 16.85 10.85
N ARG A 20 -12.13 16.75 9.52
CA ARG A 20 -13.00 17.65 8.76
C ARG A 20 -14.47 17.43 9.07
N LEU A 21 -14.90 16.18 9.16
CA LEU A 21 -16.26 15.82 9.56
C LEU A 21 -16.57 16.37 10.96
N TRP A 22 -15.65 16.22 11.91
CA TRP A 22 -15.76 16.75 13.27
C TRP A 22 -15.89 18.27 13.30
N SER A 23 -15.18 18.99 12.42
CA SER A 23 -15.29 20.45 12.33
C SER A 23 -16.65 20.94 11.83
N LYS A 24 -17.44 20.06 11.20
CA LYS A 24 -18.80 20.31 10.71
C LYS A 24 -19.89 19.77 11.64
N GLN A 25 -19.54 19.39 12.87
CA GLN A 25 -20.54 18.95 13.83
C GLN A 25 -21.50 20.10 14.21
N GLU A 26 -22.78 19.79 14.30
CA GLU A 26 -23.80 20.67 14.88
C GLU A 26 -24.40 19.96 16.09
N ASN A 27 -24.46 20.63 17.25
CA ASN A 27 -24.97 20.05 18.49
C ASN A 27 -24.34 18.69 18.90
N ARG A 28 -23.05 18.48 18.59
CA ARG A 28 -22.32 17.22 18.81
C ARG A 28 -22.81 16.03 17.98
N VAL A 29 -23.51 16.30 16.88
CA VAL A 29 -23.97 15.30 15.91
C VAL A 29 -23.18 15.46 14.62
N LEU A 30 -22.72 14.34 14.06
CA LEU A 30 -22.15 14.25 12.72
C LEU A 30 -23.26 13.75 11.78
N THR A 31 -23.52 14.49 10.70
CA THR A 31 -24.58 14.13 9.76
C THR A 31 -24.02 13.45 8.53
N HIS A 32 -24.82 12.58 7.90
CA HIS A 32 -24.47 11.99 6.60
C HIS A 32 -24.25 13.07 5.54
N HIS A 33 -25.07 14.11 5.56
CA HIS A 33 -24.90 15.27 4.70
C HIS A 33 -23.52 15.93 4.88
N ALA A 34 -23.05 16.13 6.12
CA ALA A 34 -21.70 16.66 6.35
C ALA A 34 -20.59 15.74 5.84
N TYR A 35 -20.81 14.42 5.86
CA TYR A 35 -19.89 13.43 5.28
C TYR A 35 -19.87 13.47 3.74
N GLU A 36 -21.03 13.64 3.11
CA GLU A 36 -21.13 13.85 1.65
C GLU A 36 -20.54 15.19 1.22
N GLU A 37 -20.76 16.25 2.01
CA GLU A 37 -20.26 17.59 1.72
C GLU A 37 -18.73 17.65 1.75
N ILE A 38 -18.07 16.91 2.67
CA ILE A 38 -16.61 16.78 2.60
C ILE A 38 -16.17 15.87 1.45
N GLY A 39 -17.05 15.09 0.82
CA GLY A 39 -16.73 14.18 -0.29
C GLY A 39 -16.24 12.80 0.18
N GLY A 40 -16.63 12.38 1.38
CA GLY A 40 -16.19 11.14 2.01
C GLY A 40 -14.68 11.08 2.27
N VAL A 41 -14.16 9.90 2.61
CA VAL A 41 -12.72 9.74 2.88
C VAL A 41 -11.87 10.07 1.65
N LYS A 42 -12.30 9.64 0.46
CA LYS A 42 -11.51 9.73 -0.78
C LYS A 42 -11.29 11.18 -1.26
N LYS A 43 -12.33 12.03 -1.23
CA LYS A 43 -12.26 13.40 -1.78
C LYS A 43 -12.14 14.50 -0.72
N ALA A 44 -12.21 14.18 0.57
CA ALA A 44 -12.05 15.15 1.67
C ALA A 44 -10.83 16.07 1.51
N ILE A 45 -9.68 15.50 1.18
CA ILE A 45 -8.44 16.28 1.03
C ILE A 45 -8.43 17.14 -0.22
N ALA A 46 -9.01 16.66 -1.33
CA ALA A 46 -9.10 17.39 -2.60
C ALA A 46 -10.08 18.57 -2.52
N ASN A 47 -11.25 18.35 -1.91
CA ASN A 47 -12.24 19.40 -1.68
C ASN A 47 -11.68 20.49 -0.75
N HIS A 48 -10.95 20.09 0.29
CA HIS A 48 -10.26 21.03 1.18
C HIS A 48 -9.15 21.81 0.45
N ALA A 49 -8.36 21.13 -0.39
CA ALA A 49 -7.35 21.79 -1.24
C ALA A 49 -7.98 22.86 -2.15
N GLU A 50 -9.10 22.54 -2.79
CA GLU A 50 -9.81 23.48 -3.65
C GLU A 50 -10.32 24.69 -2.85
N GLN A 51 -10.88 24.47 -1.65
CA GLN A 51 -11.32 25.57 -0.78
C GLN A 51 -10.16 26.49 -0.37
N ILE A 52 -9.01 25.94 0.03
CA ILE A 52 -7.82 26.73 0.36
C ILE A 52 -7.31 27.49 -0.86
N PHE A 53 -7.26 26.83 -2.03
CA PHE A 53 -6.82 27.44 -3.27
C PHE A 53 -7.69 28.64 -3.68
N GLN A 54 -9.01 28.54 -3.53
CA GLN A 54 -9.92 29.64 -3.85
C GLN A 54 -9.77 30.85 -2.92
N GLN A 55 -9.23 30.66 -1.71
CA GLN A 55 -8.95 31.74 -0.75
C GLN A 55 -7.64 32.48 -1.03
N LEU A 56 -6.75 31.92 -1.86
CA LEU A 56 -5.48 32.55 -2.22
C LEU A 56 -5.72 33.77 -3.12
N LYS A 57 -4.83 34.76 -3.02
CA LYS A 57 -4.80 35.89 -3.98
C LYS A 57 -4.40 35.38 -5.36
N GLU A 58 -4.77 36.09 -6.41
CA GLU A 58 -4.43 35.70 -7.79
C GLU A 58 -2.91 35.54 -8.03
N THR A 59 -2.07 36.29 -7.33
CA THR A 59 -0.61 36.11 -7.37
C THR A 59 -0.18 34.81 -6.69
N GLU A 60 -0.78 34.47 -5.55
CA GLU A 60 -0.51 33.27 -4.77
C GLU A 60 -1.06 32.02 -5.48
N LYS A 61 -2.18 32.12 -6.21
CA LYS A 61 -2.72 31.03 -7.03
C LYS A 61 -1.73 30.57 -8.10
N LYS A 62 -1.12 31.52 -8.83
CA LYS A 62 -0.06 31.22 -9.81
C LYS A 62 1.19 30.63 -9.15
N GLN A 63 1.53 31.07 -7.94
CA GLN A 63 2.61 30.46 -7.18
C GLN A 63 2.27 29.04 -6.73
N ALA A 64 1.05 28.80 -6.25
CA ALA A 64 0.57 27.49 -5.85
C ALA A 64 0.58 26.50 -7.02
N GLU A 65 0.10 26.91 -8.20
CA GLU A 65 0.19 26.10 -9.42
C GLU A 65 1.64 25.65 -9.69
N ARG A 66 2.59 26.59 -9.70
CA ARG A 66 4.01 26.30 -9.89
C ARG A 66 4.57 25.36 -8.81
N ILE A 67 4.23 25.60 -7.54
CA ILE A 67 4.66 24.75 -6.43
C ILE A 67 4.14 23.33 -6.65
N PHE A 68 2.82 23.13 -6.76
CA PHE A 68 2.24 21.78 -6.80
C PHE A 68 2.66 20.98 -8.05
N VAL A 69 2.77 21.62 -9.22
CA VAL A 69 3.31 20.97 -10.42
C VAL A 69 4.74 20.47 -10.19
N GLN A 70 5.53 21.19 -9.39
CA GLN A 70 6.89 20.78 -9.04
C GLN A 70 6.97 19.59 -8.06
N LEU A 71 5.93 19.38 -7.27
CA LEU A 71 5.84 18.29 -6.27
C LEU A 71 5.27 17.00 -6.84
N VAL A 72 5.03 16.93 -8.15
CA VAL A 72 4.50 15.74 -8.83
C VAL A 72 5.48 15.25 -9.89
N ARG A 73 5.66 13.93 -9.92
CA ARG A 73 6.35 13.18 -10.97
C ARG A 73 5.30 12.56 -11.89
N PRO A 74 5.19 13.02 -13.15
CA PRO A 74 4.28 12.43 -14.12
C PRO A 74 4.67 10.98 -14.44
N GLY A 75 3.71 10.07 -14.48
CA GLY A 75 3.91 8.70 -14.96
C GLY A 75 3.85 8.63 -16.49
N GLU A 76 4.83 7.97 -17.13
CA GLU A 76 4.79 7.62 -18.55
C GLU A 76 3.98 6.32 -18.73
N GLY A 77 2.65 6.42 -18.67
CA GLY A 77 1.74 5.27 -18.75
C GLY A 77 1.43 4.59 -17.40
N THR A 78 1.93 5.16 -16.30
CA THR A 78 1.61 4.78 -14.91
C THR A 78 0.94 5.95 -14.19
N GLU A 79 0.46 5.74 -12.96
CA GLU A 79 -0.09 6.83 -12.15
C GLU A 79 0.96 7.91 -11.82
N ASP A 80 0.49 9.15 -11.67
CA ASP A 80 1.32 10.27 -11.25
C ASP A 80 1.60 10.16 -9.74
N THR A 81 2.87 10.34 -9.35
CA THR A 81 3.33 10.13 -7.98
C THR A 81 3.87 11.41 -7.36
N ARG A 82 3.89 11.49 -6.02
CA ARG A 82 4.48 12.64 -5.33
C ARG A 82 6.00 12.64 -5.44
N ARG A 83 6.59 13.84 -5.47
CA ARG A 83 8.03 14.10 -5.53
C ARG A 83 8.42 15.05 -4.40
N VAL A 84 9.55 14.77 -3.76
CA VAL A 84 10.19 15.70 -2.83
C VAL A 84 10.97 16.74 -3.64
N ALA A 85 10.71 18.01 -3.41
CA ALA A 85 11.43 19.13 -4.01
C ALA A 85 12.21 19.91 -2.95
N THR A 86 13.36 20.47 -3.33
CA THR A 86 14.15 21.34 -2.43
C THR A 86 13.64 22.78 -2.47
N ARG A 87 14.00 23.57 -1.46
CA ARG A 87 13.68 25.00 -1.41
C ARG A 87 14.17 25.77 -2.64
N GLY A 88 15.35 25.42 -3.15
CA GLY A 88 15.89 26.02 -4.38
C GLY A 88 15.06 25.67 -5.62
N GLU A 89 14.52 24.45 -5.69
CA GLU A 89 13.70 24.01 -6.83
C GLU A 89 12.34 24.73 -6.88
N VAL A 90 11.61 24.78 -5.77
CA VAL A 90 10.31 25.48 -5.71
C VAL A 90 10.45 27.00 -5.74
N GLY A 91 11.66 27.54 -5.64
CA GLY A 91 11.98 28.97 -5.65
C GLY A 91 11.87 29.62 -4.27
N GLU A 92 12.87 30.43 -3.90
CA GLU A 92 12.93 31.04 -2.57
C GLU A 92 11.73 31.95 -2.26
N ASP A 93 11.25 32.70 -3.27
CA ASP A 93 10.12 33.63 -3.14
C ASP A 93 8.78 32.92 -2.88
N ASN A 94 8.70 31.62 -3.20
CA ASN A 94 7.51 30.81 -2.98
C ASN A 94 7.47 30.19 -1.57
N TRP A 95 8.56 30.29 -0.80
CA TRP A 95 8.70 29.56 0.46
C TRP A 95 7.75 30.05 1.57
N ASN A 96 7.37 31.34 1.54
CA ASN A 96 6.33 31.87 2.44
C ASN A 96 4.99 31.19 2.19
N LEU A 97 4.62 30.98 0.91
CA LEU A 97 3.41 30.27 0.54
C LEU A 97 3.51 28.78 0.87
N VAL A 98 4.66 28.14 0.62
CA VAL A 98 4.92 26.75 1.05
C VAL A 98 4.71 26.59 2.56
N SER A 99 5.20 27.54 3.36
CA SER A 99 5.04 27.52 4.81
C SER A 99 3.57 27.66 5.23
N TYR A 100 2.79 28.49 4.52
CA TYR A 100 1.34 28.59 4.72
C TYR A 100 0.63 27.28 4.34
N LEU A 101 0.95 26.70 3.17
CA LEU A 101 0.38 25.44 2.67
C LEU A 101 0.72 24.23 3.56
N ALA A 102 1.88 24.25 4.22
CA ALA A 102 2.30 23.26 5.22
C ALA A 102 1.69 23.50 6.61
N GLY A 103 1.22 24.72 6.87
CA GLY A 103 0.67 25.12 8.16
C GLY A 103 -0.59 24.35 8.53
N TYR A 104 -0.91 24.36 9.83
CA TYR A 104 -2.04 23.62 10.42
C TYR A 104 -3.39 23.86 9.71
N GLN A 105 -3.58 25.03 9.12
CA GLN A 105 -4.84 25.41 8.44
C GLN A 105 -4.97 24.77 7.06
N ALA A 106 -3.90 24.80 6.25
CA ALA A 106 -3.91 24.31 4.88
C ALA A 106 -3.61 22.80 4.80
N ARG A 107 -2.51 22.34 5.42
CA ARG A 107 -2.04 20.94 5.43
C ARG A 107 -2.07 20.26 4.05
N LEU A 108 -1.60 20.95 3.01
CA LEU A 108 -1.58 20.41 1.63
C LEU A 108 -0.20 19.88 1.23
N VAL A 109 0.84 20.35 1.91
CA VAL A 109 2.23 19.93 1.69
C VAL A 109 2.90 19.64 3.04
N VAL A 110 3.96 18.85 3.03
CA VAL A 110 4.80 18.58 4.20
C VAL A 110 6.17 19.16 3.94
N THR A 111 6.72 19.88 4.92
CA THR A 111 8.09 20.39 4.85
C THR A 111 9.03 19.52 5.69
N GLY A 112 10.20 19.23 5.14
CA GLY A 112 11.25 18.46 5.78
C GLY A 112 12.58 19.20 5.77
N ARG A 113 13.61 18.57 6.34
CA ARG A 113 15.00 19.04 6.26
C ARG A 113 15.90 17.87 5.91
N ASN A 114 16.55 17.96 4.76
CA ASN A 114 17.65 17.05 4.41
C ASN A 114 18.99 17.71 4.81
N GLU A 115 20.09 16.96 4.84
CA GLU A 115 21.38 17.32 5.47
C GLU A 115 21.93 18.74 5.17
N GLN A 116 21.46 19.44 4.13
CA GLN A 116 21.89 20.80 3.76
C GLN A 116 20.75 21.80 3.41
N GLU A 117 19.50 21.36 3.15
CA GLU A 117 18.40 22.24 2.70
C GLU A 117 17.00 21.80 3.20
N ASN A 118 16.05 22.76 3.20
CA ASN A 118 14.64 22.47 3.45
C ASN A 118 13.99 21.83 2.21
N THR A 119 13.12 20.86 2.42
CA THR A 119 12.39 20.15 1.38
C THR A 119 10.88 20.31 1.55
N VAL A 120 10.14 20.06 0.48
CA VAL A 120 8.68 20.08 0.46
C VAL A 120 8.15 18.95 -0.42
N GLU A 121 7.05 18.32 -0.01
CA GLU A 121 6.33 17.32 -0.80
C GLU A 121 4.81 17.43 -0.60
N VAL A 122 4.02 16.86 -1.51
CA VAL A 122 2.56 16.77 -1.32
C VAL A 122 2.24 15.84 -0.15
N VAL A 123 1.31 16.24 0.71
CA VAL A 123 0.97 15.49 1.94
C VAL A 123 0.44 14.08 1.66
N HIS A 124 -0.27 13.88 0.54
CA HIS A 124 -0.84 12.59 0.16
C HIS A 124 -1.08 12.48 -1.35
N GLU A 125 -0.93 11.28 -1.92
CA GLU A 125 -1.18 11.03 -3.36
C GLU A 125 -2.64 11.24 -3.77
N ALA A 126 -3.57 11.12 -2.82
CA ALA A 126 -4.99 11.41 -3.04
C ALA A 126 -5.23 12.85 -3.56
N LEU A 127 -4.37 13.81 -3.19
CA LEU A 127 -4.43 15.15 -3.78
C LEU A 127 -4.16 15.12 -5.29
N ILE A 128 -3.19 14.34 -5.73
CA ILE A 128 -2.84 14.21 -7.15
C ILE A 128 -3.99 13.52 -7.89
N ARG A 129 -4.54 12.44 -7.30
CA ARG A 129 -5.58 11.61 -7.92
C ARG A 129 -6.97 12.21 -7.92
N GLU A 130 -7.33 13.07 -6.96
CA GLU A 130 -8.71 13.54 -6.76
C GLU A 130 -8.87 15.05 -6.92
N TRP A 131 -7.80 15.86 -6.81
CA TRP A 131 -7.90 17.30 -7.03
C TRP A 131 -7.86 17.64 -8.52
N GLY A 132 -9.05 17.93 -9.09
CA GLY A 132 -9.20 18.21 -10.53
C GLY A 132 -8.28 19.31 -11.04
N THR A 133 -8.22 20.44 -10.33
CA THR A 133 -7.37 21.60 -10.67
C THR A 133 -5.90 21.23 -10.79
N LEU A 134 -5.37 20.46 -9.82
CA LEU A 134 -3.98 19.99 -9.87
C LEU A 134 -3.74 19.05 -11.06
N ARG A 135 -4.69 18.17 -11.35
CA ARG A 135 -4.58 17.24 -12.48
C ARG A 135 -4.53 17.98 -13.83
N ASP A 136 -5.31 19.04 -13.97
CA ASP A 136 -5.29 19.88 -15.16
C ASP A 136 -3.93 20.56 -15.33
N TRP A 137 -3.34 21.08 -14.24
CA TRP A 137 -2.00 21.67 -14.28
C TRP A 137 -0.91 20.64 -14.65
N ILE A 138 -0.98 19.44 -14.08
CA ILE A 138 -0.04 18.35 -14.39
C ILE A 138 -0.16 17.97 -15.87
N ASN A 139 -1.38 17.82 -16.38
CA ASN A 139 -1.61 17.47 -17.78
C ASN A 139 -1.13 18.57 -18.74
N ALA A 140 -1.37 19.84 -18.41
CA ALA A 140 -0.88 20.98 -19.19
C ALA A 140 0.65 21.12 -19.17
N SER A 141 1.32 20.62 -18.13
CA SER A 141 2.77 20.72 -17.96
C SER A 141 3.51 19.39 -18.13
N ARG A 142 2.83 18.31 -18.55
CA ARG A 142 3.38 16.95 -18.56
C ARG A 142 4.65 16.84 -19.41
N GLU A 143 4.61 17.34 -20.65
CA GLU A 143 5.77 17.30 -21.55
C GLU A 143 6.99 18.04 -20.98
N PHE A 144 6.75 19.24 -20.43
CA PHE A 144 7.78 20.05 -19.78
C PHE A 144 8.39 19.32 -18.58
N ARG A 145 7.56 18.72 -17.72
CA ARG A 145 8.02 18.06 -16.49
C ARG A 145 8.79 16.77 -16.79
N THR A 146 8.35 15.99 -17.77
CA THR A 146 9.08 14.82 -18.26
C THR A 146 10.45 15.24 -18.83
N TRP A 147 10.51 16.33 -19.61
CA TRP A 147 11.76 16.87 -20.11
C TRP A 147 12.68 17.36 -18.98
N GLN A 148 12.14 18.06 -17.98
CA GLN A 148 12.90 18.61 -16.85
C GLN A 148 13.51 17.50 -15.98
N GLU A 149 12.81 16.39 -15.74
CA GLU A 149 13.38 15.25 -15.02
C GLU A 149 14.55 14.59 -15.80
N ARG A 150 14.45 14.50 -17.13
CA ARG A 150 15.57 14.02 -17.98
C ARG A 150 16.77 14.98 -17.95
N LEU A 151 16.50 16.30 -17.92
CA LEU A 151 17.54 17.33 -17.74
C LEU A 151 18.25 17.15 -16.40
N ARG A 152 17.51 16.98 -15.30
CA ARG A 152 18.05 16.79 -13.94
C ARG A 152 18.89 15.53 -13.81
N ALA A 153 18.47 14.43 -14.45
CA ALA A 153 19.28 13.21 -14.50
C ALA A 153 20.63 13.45 -15.19
N THR A 154 20.62 14.20 -16.31
CA THR A 154 21.85 14.55 -17.03
C THR A 154 22.73 15.52 -16.23
N MET A 155 22.12 16.49 -15.56
CA MET A 155 22.81 17.45 -14.68
C MET A 155 23.46 16.76 -13.48
N SER A 156 22.77 15.80 -12.86
CA SER A 156 23.30 15.03 -11.73
C SER A 156 24.54 14.25 -12.15
N TYR A 157 24.47 13.58 -13.31
CA TYR A 157 25.62 12.89 -13.89
C TYR A 157 26.80 13.85 -14.17
N TRP A 158 26.53 15.06 -14.65
CA TRP A 158 27.56 16.09 -14.84
C TRP A 158 28.19 16.55 -13.52
N GLN A 159 27.38 16.75 -12.47
CA GLN A 159 27.87 17.15 -11.14
C GLN A 159 28.73 16.07 -10.49
N GLU A 160 28.31 14.80 -10.55
CA GLU A 160 29.04 13.65 -9.99
C GLU A 160 30.39 13.41 -10.69
N ASN A 161 30.49 13.73 -11.98
CA ASN A 161 31.71 13.55 -12.78
C ASN A 161 32.60 14.81 -12.79
N ASN A 162 32.72 15.51 -11.65
CA ASN A 162 33.56 16.69 -11.49
C ASN A 162 33.28 17.80 -12.53
N ARG A 163 32.02 17.96 -12.95
CA ARG A 163 31.59 18.95 -13.95
C ARG A 163 32.30 18.81 -15.31
N ASP A 164 32.52 17.59 -15.78
CA ASP A 164 33.15 17.31 -17.08
C ASP A 164 32.43 18.00 -18.25
N GLN A 165 33.18 18.72 -19.08
CA GLN A 165 32.67 19.36 -20.30
C GLN A 165 32.08 18.36 -21.30
N GLY A 166 32.49 17.09 -21.25
CA GLY A 166 31.95 16.02 -22.07
C GLY A 166 30.47 15.73 -21.83
N ALA A 167 29.98 15.98 -20.62
CA ALA A 167 28.61 15.69 -20.16
C ALA A 167 27.62 16.86 -20.34
N LEU A 168 28.09 18.03 -20.82
CA LEU A 168 27.23 19.16 -21.15
C LEU A 168 26.35 18.87 -22.38
N LEU A 169 25.19 19.52 -22.46
CA LEU A 169 24.21 19.30 -23.52
C LEU A 169 24.77 19.69 -24.90
N ARG A 170 24.43 18.91 -25.94
CA ARG A 170 24.80 19.18 -27.33
C ARG A 170 23.65 18.89 -28.29
N GLY A 171 23.69 19.53 -29.46
CA GLY A 171 22.76 19.25 -30.56
C GLY A 171 21.30 19.53 -30.17
N VAL A 172 20.42 18.56 -30.41
CA VAL A 172 18.97 18.69 -30.20
C VAL A 172 18.63 18.93 -28.72
N ALA A 173 19.30 18.24 -27.79
CA ALA A 173 19.04 18.41 -26.36
C ALA A 173 19.34 19.84 -25.88
N LEU A 174 20.40 20.47 -26.41
CA LEU A 174 20.72 21.87 -26.11
C LEU A 174 19.73 22.84 -26.77
N ALA A 175 19.27 22.56 -27.99
CA ALA A 175 18.27 23.38 -28.68
C ALA A 175 16.92 23.35 -27.94
N GLN A 176 16.49 22.18 -27.48
CA GLN A 176 15.30 22.04 -26.63
C GLN A 176 15.48 22.78 -25.31
N ALA A 177 16.64 22.65 -24.67
CA ALA A 177 16.90 23.38 -23.42
C ALA A 177 16.94 24.91 -23.59
N GLN A 178 17.43 25.41 -24.72
CA GLN A 178 17.37 26.83 -25.08
C GLN A 178 15.93 27.33 -25.25
N GLU A 179 15.10 26.53 -25.92
CA GLU A 179 13.69 26.84 -26.12
C GLU A 179 12.95 26.92 -24.76
N GLN A 180 13.15 25.92 -23.90
CA GLN A 180 12.54 25.90 -22.56
C GLN A 180 13.04 27.02 -21.67
N LEU A 181 14.34 27.35 -21.72
CA LEU A 181 14.90 28.50 -21.02
C LEU A 181 14.27 29.83 -21.46
N THR A 182 13.80 29.93 -22.71
CA THR A 182 13.15 31.14 -23.24
C THR A 182 11.67 31.19 -22.88
N GLN A 183 10.97 30.05 -22.91
CA GLN A 183 9.52 29.99 -22.69
C GLN A 183 9.13 29.93 -21.22
N ARG A 184 9.92 29.26 -20.37
CA ARG A 184 9.56 28.93 -18.97
C ARG A 184 10.72 29.14 -17.98
N GLN A 185 11.49 30.22 -18.16
CA GLN A 185 12.65 30.52 -17.30
C GLN A 185 12.32 30.51 -15.79
N GLU A 186 11.15 31.02 -15.42
CA GLU A 186 10.71 31.12 -14.02
C GLU A 186 10.40 29.76 -13.35
N GLU A 187 10.29 28.68 -14.13
CA GLU A 187 10.03 27.32 -13.64
C GLU A 187 11.31 26.47 -13.56
N LEU A 188 12.46 27.03 -13.94
CA LEU A 188 13.78 26.41 -13.86
C LEU A 188 14.53 26.87 -12.61
N SER A 189 15.19 25.93 -11.93
CA SER A 189 16.07 26.23 -10.81
C SER A 189 17.35 26.93 -11.27
N PRO A 190 18.04 27.68 -10.38
CA PRO A 190 19.30 28.34 -10.71
C PRO A 190 20.36 27.39 -11.27
N ASP A 191 20.45 26.17 -10.74
CA ASP A 191 21.42 25.16 -11.18
C ASP A 191 21.11 24.62 -12.59
N GLU A 192 19.83 24.44 -12.92
CA GLU A 192 19.40 24.06 -14.26
C GLU A 192 19.74 25.16 -15.27
N VAL A 193 19.51 26.42 -14.91
CA VAL A 193 19.88 27.57 -15.73
C VAL A 193 21.39 27.64 -15.94
N GLU A 194 22.20 27.47 -14.89
CA GLU A 194 23.67 27.42 -14.98
C GLU A 194 24.12 26.30 -15.93
N PHE A 195 23.56 25.10 -15.78
CA PHE A 195 23.91 23.94 -16.60
C PHE A 195 23.60 24.16 -18.09
N ILE A 196 22.44 24.74 -18.39
CA ILE A 196 22.05 25.09 -19.78
C ILE A 196 22.99 26.17 -20.32
N GLN A 197 23.27 27.23 -19.56
CA GLN A 197 24.14 28.32 -19.98
C GLN A 197 25.58 27.85 -20.23
N LEU A 198 26.13 26.98 -19.38
CA LEU A 198 27.46 26.38 -19.60
C LEU A 198 27.49 25.53 -20.88
N SER A 199 26.41 24.79 -21.16
CA SER A 199 26.27 24.02 -22.40
C SER A 199 26.22 24.93 -23.64
N GLN A 200 25.51 26.07 -23.56
CA GLN A 200 25.46 27.09 -24.61
C GLN A 200 26.86 27.69 -24.87
N GLN A 201 27.57 28.05 -23.81
CA GLN A 201 28.92 28.61 -23.91
C GLN A 201 29.90 27.61 -24.56
N LEU A 202 29.80 26.32 -24.22
CA LEU A 202 30.63 25.29 -24.85
C LEU A 202 30.31 25.16 -26.35
N GLN A 203 29.04 25.13 -26.73
CA GLN A 203 28.64 25.06 -28.14
C GLN A 203 29.15 26.27 -28.93
N GLU A 204 29.05 27.48 -28.37
CA GLU A 204 29.61 28.67 -28.99
C GLU A 204 31.14 28.60 -29.14
N GLN A 205 31.85 28.08 -28.14
CA GLN A 205 33.29 27.90 -28.21
C GLN A 205 33.68 26.88 -29.27
N GLU A 206 32.97 25.76 -29.37
CA GLU A 206 33.18 24.75 -30.41
C GLU A 206 32.86 25.29 -31.81
N GLN A 207 31.79 26.08 -31.96
CA GLN A 207 31.46 26.75 -33.22
C GLN A 207 32.50 27.82 -33.59
N LYS A 208 32.94 28.64 -32.64
CA LYS A 208 34.03 29.62 -32.85
C LYS A 208 35.35 28.90 -33.20
N ARG A 209 35.64 27.73 -32.62
CA ARG A 209 36.80 26.89 -33.00
C ARG A 209 36.67 26.34 -34.41
N LYS A 210 35.50 25.82 -34.79
CA LYS A 210 35.22 25.35 -36.17
C LYS A 210 35.27 26.49 -37.19
N GLN A 211 34.78 27.68 -36.83
CA GLN A 211 34.83 28.86 -37.68
C GLN A 211 36.24 29.41 -37.80
N ARG A 212 37.05 29.40 -36.73
CA ARG A 212 38.49 29.73 -36.78
C ARG A 212 39.29 28.69 -37.56
N GLN A 213 38.95 27.40 -37.49
CA GLN A 213 39.54 26.36 -38.33
C GLN A 213 39.16 26.56 -39.80
N ARG A 214 37.90 26.84 -40.11
CA ARG A 214 37.45 27.19 -41.48
C ARG A 214 38.10 28.48 -41.98
N GLN A 215 38.24 29.51 -41.15
CA GLN A 215 38.95 30.75 -41.49
C GLN A 215 40.46 30.53 -41.64
N ARG A 216 41.09 29.64 -40.88
CA ARG A 216 42.51 29.24 -41.08
C ARG A 216 42.69 28.43 -42.38
N ILE A 217 41.73 27.58 -42.73
CA ILE A 217 41.72 26.82 -43.99
C ILE A 217 41.46 27.76 -45.19
N PHE A 218 40.53 28.71 -45.06
CA PHE A 218 40.17 29.65 -46.14
C PHE A 218 41.22 30.78 -46.31
N ALA A 219 41.77 31.32 -45.21
CA ALA A 219 42.89 32.27 -45.26
C ALA A 219 44.19 31.59 -45.71
N GLY A 220 44.37 30.30 -45.38
CA GLY A 220 45.43 29.46 -45.91
C GLY A 220 45.34 29.31 -47.44
N LEU A 221 44.15 29.06 -48.00
CA LEU A 221 43.96 28.90 -49.45
C LEU A 221 44.20 30.18 -50.27
N VAL A 222 43.90 31.36 -49.72
CA VAL A 222 44.12 32.66 -50.39
C VAL A 222 45.58 33.13 -50.28
N THR A 223 46.30 32.74 -49.23
CA THR A 223 47.73 33.09 -49.05
C THR A 223 48.68 32.08 -49.70
N PHE A 224 48.29 30.81 -49.82
CA PHE A 224 49.09 29.75 -50.44
C PHE A 224 49.26 29.92 -51.95
N SER A 225 48.29 30.53 -52.66
CA SER A 225 48.40 30.80 -54.11
C SER A 225 49.36 31.95 -54.47
N VAL A 226 49.66 32.86 -53.54
CA VAL A 226 50.58 34.00 -53.75
C VAL A 226 52.02 33.67 -53.29
N ILE A 227 52.18 32.71 -52.36
CA ILE A 227 53.48 32.37 -51.75
C ILE A 227 54.26 31.29 -52.53
N ILE A 228 53.57 30.42 -53.29
CA ILE A 228 54.20 29.36 -54.12
C ILE A 228 55.12 29.95 -55.20
N SER A 229 54.80 31.13 -55.76
CA SER A 229 55.62 31.80 -56.78
C SER A 229 56.87 32.49 -56.22
N LEU A 230 56.96 32.72 -54.91
CA LEU A 230 58.08 33.40 -54.26
C LEU A 230 59.05 32.44 -53.54
N LEU A 231 58.63 31.20 -53.25
CA LEU A 231 59.43 30.19 -52.53
C LEU A 231 60.47 29.43 -53.39
N ALA A 232 60.36 29.48 -54.73
CA ALA A 232 61.35 28.86 -55.62
C ALA A 232 62.75 29.51 -55.53
N VAL A 233 62.81 30.79 -55.14
CA VAL A 233 64.06 31.58 -55.03
C VAL A 233 64.76 31.37 -53.67
N TRP A 234 64.02 30.91 -52.64
CA TRP A 234 64.55 30.70 -51.28
C TRP A 234 65.18 29.31 -51.08
N SER A 235 64.94 28.39 -52.01
CA SER A 235 65.42 27.00 -52.01
C SER A 235 66.95 26.83 -52.08
N GLU A 236 67.70 27.84 -52.52
CA GLU A 236 69.15 27.69 -52.75
C GLU A 236 70.00 27.98 -51.51
N MET A 237 69.46 28.68 -50.51
CA MET A 237 70.34 29.43 -49.62
C MET A 237 70.85 28.70 -48.37
N GLN A 238 70.22 27.63 -47.89
CA GLN A 238 70.65 27.02 -46.62
C GLN A 238 70.32 25.52 -46.55
N ARG A 239 70.90 24.64 -47.38
CA ARG A 239 72.33 24.25 -47.44
C ARG A 239 73.10 24.21 -46.10
N ARG A 240 72.45 24.42 -44.95
CA ARG A 240 73.06 24.35 -43.62
C ARG A 240 72.38 23.40 -42.63
N GLN A 241 71.36 22.62 -43.03
CA GLN A 241 70.95 21.43 -42.26
C GLN A 241 71.68 20.14 -42.69
N ALA A 242 72.96 20.27 -43.02
CA ALA A 242 73.88 19.25 -43.52
C ALA A 242 74.38 18.25 -42.45
N VAL A 243 73.61 18.05 -41.37
CA VAL A 243 73.86 17.00 -40.35
C VAL A 243 72.70 16.00 -40.27
N ARG A 244 71.55 16.30 -40.90
CA ARG A 244 70.43 15.33 -41.07
C ARG A 244 70.53 14.50 -42.35
N SER A 245 71.48 14.80 -43.23
CA SER A 245 71.64 14.14 -44.54
C SER A 245 72.22 12.73 -44.46
N GLU A 246 73.05 12.45 -43.45
CA GLU A 246 73.71 11.15 -43.30
C GLU A 246 72.72 10.05 -42.89
N ARG A 247 71.88 10.29 -41.87
CA ARG A 247 70.82 9.37 -41.43
C ARG A 247 69.70 9.12 -42.48
N LYS A 248 69.48 10.05 -43.41
CA LYS A 248 68.49 9.89 -44.50
C LYS A 248 69.01 9.05 -45.67
N ALA A 249 70.33 8.95 -45.83
CA ALA A 249 70.95 8.12 -46.87
C ALA A 249 70.88 6.64 -46.49
N GLU A 250 71.25 6.29 -45.26
CA GLU A 250 71.13 4.91 -44.73
C GLU A 250 69.68 4.41 -44.71
N MET A 251 68.73 5.26 -44.30
CA MET A 251 67.29 4.96 -44.34
C MET A 251 66.73 4.78 -45.76
N ARG A 252 67.30 5.46 -46.76
CA ARG A 252 66.88 5.31 -48.17
C ARG A 252 67.43 4.03 -48.78
N GLU A 253 68.68 3.70 -48.50
CA GLU A 253 69.32 2.46 -48.94
C GLU A 253 68.61 1.23 -48.34
N LEU A 254 68.31 1.27 -47.04
CA LEU A 254 67.54 0.23 -46.35
C LEU A 254 66.11 0.12 -46.92
N LYS A 255 65.43 1.25 -47.18
CA LYS A 255 64.10 1.27 -47.84
C LYS A 255 64.13 0.65 -49.24
N THR A 256 65.14 0.94 -50.06
CA THR A 256 65.24 0.37 -51.42
C THR A 256 65.55 -1.14 -51.43
N ARG A 257 66.32 -1.64 -50.45
CA ARG A 257 66.62 -3.08 -50.34
C ARG A 257 65.45 -3.90 -49.77
N ILE A 258 64.65 -3.30 -48.88
CA ILE A 258 63.41 -3.90 -48.37
C ILE A 258 62.32 -3.95 -49.45
N ILE A 259 62.13 -2.87 -50.22
CA ILE A 259 61.13 -2.79 -51.30
C ILE A 259 61.48 -3.72 -52.49
N SER A 260 62.76 -4.06 -52.69
CA SER A 260 63.20 -5.01 -53.73
C SER A 260 63.15 -6.49 -53.29
N GLY A 261 62.71 -6.77 -52.07
CA GLY A 261 62.41 -8.14 -51.61
C GLY A 261 63.60 -8.94 -51.06
N GLU A 262 64.76 -8.31 -50.77
CA GLU A 262 65.88 -8.99 -50.10
C GLU A 262 65.54 -9.32 -48.63
N ARG A 263 65.66 -10.61 -48.26
CA ARG A 263 65.35 -11.11 -46.90
C ARG A 263 66.60 -11.74 -46.25
N THR A 264 67.56 -10.92 -45.84
CA THR A 264 68.77 -11.38 -45.13
C THR A 264 68.70 -11.06 -43.64
N LEU A 265 69.30 -11.92 -42.81
CA LEU A 265 69.29 -11.78 -41.34
C LEU A 265 69.99 -10.47 -40.89
N ASP A 266 70.99 -10.01 -41.65
CA ASP A 266 71.73 -8.77 -41.39
C ASP A 266 70.86 -7.51 -41.55
N LEU A 267 69.88 -7.54 -42.46
CA LEU A 267 68.94 -6.44 -42.70
C LEU A 267 67.92 -6.31 -41.55
N GLN A 268 67.50 -7.45 -40.97
CA GLN A 268 66.60 -7.49 -39.81
C GLN A 268 67.31 -7.02 -38.53
N LEU A 269 68.57 -7.40 -38.35
CA LEU A 269 69.40 -6.97 -37.22
C LEU A 269 69.71 -5.46 -37.28
N ALA A 270 69.85 -4.89 -38.49
CA ALA A 270 70.04 -3.46 -38.69
C ALA A 270 68.78 -2.64 -38.35
N ALA A 271 67.58 -3.15 -38.66
CA ALA A 271 66.31 -2.50 -38.31
C ALA A 271 66.06 -2.46 -36.79
N LEU A 272 66.37 -3.56 -36.08
CA LEU A 272 66.26 -3.66 -34.61
C LEU A 272 67.20 -2.70 -33.87
N LYS A 273 68.44 -2.52 -34.36
CA LYS A 273 69.40 -1.55 -33.76
C LYS A 273 68.95 -0.10 -33.90
N LEU A 274 68.22 0.22 -34.97
CA LEU A 274 67.69 1.56 -35.24
C LEU A 274 66.52 1.92 -34.31
N GLU A 275 65.67 0.96 -33.96
CA GLU A 275 64.57 1.15 -33.00
C GLU A 275 65.09 1.38 -31.57
N GLN A 276 66.10 0.62 -31.15
CA GLN A 276 66.73 0.77 -29.82
C GLN A 276 67.35 2.17 -29.61
N GLN A 277 67.80 2.83 -30.68
CA GLN A 277 68.37 4.18 -30.65
C GLN A 277 67.34 5.30 -30.82
N ALA A 278 66.11 4.99 -31.26
CA ALA A 278 65.02 5.96 -31.49
C ALA A 278 64.05 6.09 -30.30
N ASN A 279 64.27 5.33 -29.21
CA ASN A 279 63.39 5.27 -28.05
C ASN A 279 63.48 6.57 -27.22
N GLY A 280 62.78 7.60 -27.69
CA GLY A 280 62.73 8.94 -27.09
C GLY A 280 62.03 10.02 -27.93
N SER A 281 61.69 9.76 -29.20
CA SER A 281 60.99 10.75 -30.06
C SER A 281 59.60 10.29 -30.48
N THR A 282 58.61 11.17 -30.31
CA THR A 282 57.18 11.06 -30.65
C THR A 282 56.87 11.01 -32.16
N GLU A 283 57.75 10.39 -32.97
CA GLU A 283 57.51 10.08 -34.40
C GLU A 283 57.24 8.58 -34.62
N ASN A 284 56.71 7.89 -33.61
CA ASN A 284 56.65 6.42 -33.56
C ASN A 284 55.47 5.78 -34.32
N ILE A 285 54.89 6.46 -35.31
CA ILE A 285 53.79 5.92 -36.14
C ILE A 285 54.32 5.38 -37.48
N GLN A 286 55.44 5.90 -38.01
CA GLN A 286 55.96 5.47 -39.32
C GLN A 286 56.90 4.25 -39.25
N THR A 287 57.49 3.96 -38.09
CA THR A 287 58.36 2.80 -37.84
C THR A 287 57.56 1.51 -37.65
N THR A 288 56.39 1.58 -37.02
CA THR A 288 55.45 0.47 -36.87
C THR A 288 54.85 0.03 -38.20
N ASP A 289 54.57 0.98 -39.11
CA ASP A 289 54.10 0.67 -40.47
C ASP A 289 55.16 -0.06 -41.30
N ILE A 290 56.44 0.32 -41.14
CA ILE A 290 57.56 -0.34 -41.82
C ILE A 290 57.80 -1.73 -41.24
N LEU A 291 57.71 -1.92 -39.92
CA LEU A 291 57.80 -3.24 -39.29
C LEU A 291 56.64 -4.16 -39.71
N GLN A 292 55.40 -3.63 -39.79
CA GLN A 292 54.24 -4.38 -40.31
C GLN A 292 54.39 -4.77 -41.78
N GLN A 293 55.07 -3.96 -42.60
CA GLN A 293 55.29 -4.26 -44.02
C GLN A 293 56.51 -5.16 -44.28
N THR A 294 57.51 -5.16 -43.40
CA THR A 294 58.79 -5.86 -43.61
C THR A 294 58.83 -7.23 -42.94
N VAL A 295 58.21 -7.35 -41.75
CA VAL A 295 57.85 -8.66 -41.21
C VAL A 295 56.66 -9.11 -42.05
N ASN A 296 56.78 -10.21 -42.78
CA ASN A 296 55.60 -10.91 -43.28
C ASN A 296 54.82 -11.32 -42.03
N TRP A 297 53.93 -10.45 -41.54
CA TRP A 297 53.17 -10.70 -40.34
C TRP A 297 52.13 -11.75 -40.73
N GLU A 298 52.53 -13.03 -40.69
CA GLU A 298 51.63 -14.19 -40.67
C GLU A 298 50.81 -14.20 -39.35
N GLY A 299 50.45 -13.04 -38.81
CA GLY A 299 49.77 -12.88 -37.52
C GLY A 299 48.30 -13.30 -37.55
N TYR A 300 47.72 -13.46 -38.73
CA TYR A 300 46.44 -14.11 -38.96
C TYR A 300 46.57 -15.06 -40.14
N LYS A 301 47.36 -16.10 -39.95
CA LYS A 301 47.27 -17.29 -40.78
C LYS A 301 46.08 -18.10 -40.28
N GLU A 302 45.17 -18.47 -41.17
CA GLU A 302 44.22 -19.55 -40.89
C GLU A 302 45.05 -20.80 -40.53
N ILE A 303 45.10 -21.11 -39.23
CA ILE A 303 45.87 -22.26 -38.72
C ILE A 303 45.08 -23.56 -38.88
N ASN A 304 43.76 -23.45 -39.02
CA ASN A 304 42.86 -24.58 -39.09
C ASN A 304 41.46 -24.17 -39.59
N SER A 305 40.73 -25.11 -40.18
CA SER A 305 39.31 -25.01 -40.53
C SER A 305 38.56 -26.23 -39.95
N LEU A 306 37.48 -25.98 -39.21
CA LEU A 306 36.70 -27.02 -38.53
C LEU A 306 35.53 -27.46 -39.43
N GLU A 307 35.76 -28.45 -40.28
CA GLU A 307 34.76 -28.98 -41.21
C GLU A 307 33.88 -30.06 -40.55
N GLY A 308 32.55 -29.91 -40.62
CA GLY A 308 31.63 -30.98 -40.19
C GLY A 308 30.21 -30.56 -39.81
N HIS A 309 29.88 -29.26 -39.83
CA HIS A 309 28.48 -28.80 -39.85
C HIS A 309 27.92 -28.88 -41.27
N GLU A 310 26.62 -29.16 -41.39
CA GLU A 310 25.95 -29.34 -42.70
C GLU A 310 25.23 -28.06 -43.17
N ASN A 311 25.25 -27.00 -42.37
CA ASN A 311 24.58 -25.73 -42.66
C ASN A 311 25.33 -24.55 -42.00
N TYR A 312 24.84 -23.32 -42.21
CA TYR A 312 25.46 -22.09 -41.67
C TYR A 312 25.76 -22.19 -40.18
N VAL A 313 26.99 -21.85 -39.81
CA VAL A 313 27.45 -21.76 -38.42
C VAL A 313 27.30 -20.30 -37.99
N ILE A 314 26.46 -20.05 -37.00
CA ILE A 314 26.11 -18.68 -36.57
C ILE A 314 26.74 -18.33 -35.23
N GLY A 315 26.78 -19.30 -34.31
CA GLY A 315 27.32 -19.10 -32.96
C GLY A 315 28.63 -19.84 -32.76
N VAL A 316 29.57 -19.21 -32.04
CA VAL A 316 30.81 -19.86 -31.60
C VAL A 316 31.18 -19.37 -30.21
N ALA A 317 31.68 -20.27 -29.36
CA ALA A 317 32.18 -19.94 -28.04
C ALA A 317 33.41 -20.77 -27.69
N PHE A 318 34.42 -20.13 -27.09
CA PHE A 318 35.51 -20.85 -26.43
C PHE A 318 35.09 -21.25 -25.02
N SER A 319 35.52 -22.43 -24.60
CA SER A 319 35.54 -22.78 -23.18
C SER A 319 36.48 -21.84 -22.40
N PRO A 320 36.25 -21.62 -21.09
CA PRO A 320 37.08 -20.71 -20.29
C PRO A 320 38.57 -21.06 -20.25
N LYS A 321 38.92 -22.34 -20.43
CA LYS A 321 40.31 -22.81 -20.51
C LYS A 321 40.88 -22.76 -21.93
N GLY A 322 40.05 -22.53 -22.94
CA GLY A 322 40.42 -22.49 -24.35
C GLY A 322 40.74 -23.85 -24.97
N ASP A 323 40.49 -24.96 -24.26
CA ASP A 323 40.76 -26.33 -24.71
C ASP A 323 39.63 -26.93 -25.55
N LEU A 324 38.44 -26.36 -25.45
CA LEU A 324 37.27 -26.69 -26.28
C LEU A 324 36.68 -25.45 -26.96
N ILE A 325 36.10 -25.68 -28.14
CA ILE A 325 35.29 -24.75 -28.93
C ILE A 325 33.90 -25.35 -29.11
N ALA A 326 32.85 -24.58 -28.85
CA ALA A 326 31.48 -24.95 -29.18
C ALA A 326 31.00 -24.13 -30.37
N SER A 327 30.37 -24.78 -31.35
CA SER A 327 29.77 -24.13 -32.53
C SER A 327 28.29 -24.48 -32.64
N ALA A 328 27.45 -23.47 -32.90
CA ALA A 328 26.00 -23.60 -33.11
C ALA A 328 25.64 -23.36 -34.58
N SER A 329 24.79 -24.22 -35.14
CA SER A 329 24.47 -24.22 -36.56
C SER A 329 22.97 -24.37 -36.86
N TRP A 330 22.60 -23.90 -38.05
CA TRP A 330 21.30 -24.16 -38.69
C TRP A 330 21.09 -25.62 -39.11
N ASP A 331 22.03 -26.53 -38.84
CA ASP A 331 21.80 -27.97 -38.93
C ASP A 331 21.14 -28.56 -37.68
N ASN A 332 20.64 -27.69 -36.78
CA ASN A 332 19.97 -28.01 -35.51
C ASN A 332 20.90 -28.62 -34.44
N THR A 333 22.22 -28.56 -34.64
CA THR A 333 23.19 -29.13 -33.70
C THR A 333 24.13 -28.10 -33.09
N VAL A 334 24.66 -28.44 -31.93
CA VAL A 334 25.90 -27.84 -31.41
C VAL A 334 27.02 -28.85 -31.53
N LYS A 335 28.20 -28.46 -32.00
CA LYS A 335 29.37 -29.35 -32.05
C LYS A 335 30.47 -28.84 -31.12
N LEU A 336 31.13 -29.77 -30.44
CA LEU A 336 32.26 -29.50 -29.56
C LEU A 336 33.55 -29.99 -30.19
N TRP A 337 34.54 -29.12 -30.27
CA TRP A 337 35.80 -29.34 -30.95
C TRP A 337 36.97 -29.07 -30.03
N LYS A 338 38.10 -29.70 -30.30
CA LYS A 338 39.40 -29.18 -29.88
C LYS A 338 39.90 -28.15 -30.91
N PRO A 339 40.75 -27.18 -30.49
CA PRO A 339 41.36 -26.21 -31.41
C PRO A 339 42.14 -26.85 -32.57
N ASP A 340 42.58 -28.10 -32.43
CA ASP A 340 43.31 -28.86 -33.45
C ASP A 340 42.42 -29.45 -34.57
N GLY A 341 41.10 -29.31 -34.51
CA GLY A 341 40.19 -29.87 -35.52
C GLY A 341 39.36 -31.05 -35.03
N THR A 342 39.73 -31.65 -33.90
CA THR A 342 39.09 -32.90 -33.45
C THR A 342 37.67 -32.64 -32.97
N LEU A 343 36.67 -33.22 -33.65
CA LEU A 343 35.29 -33.27 -33.17
C LEU A 343 35.18 -34.22 -31.97
N ILE A 344 34.71 -33.70 -30.84
CA ILE A 344 34.56 -34.45 -29.59
C ILE A 344 33.11 -34.94 -29.43
N HIS A 345 32.13 -34.05 -29.57
CA HIS A 345 30.71 -34.38 -29.45
C HIS A 345 29.86 -33.59 -30.46
N THR A 346 28.77 -34.20 -30.91
CA THR A 346 27.65 -33.51 -31.58
C THR A 346 26.46 -33.56 -30.63
N LEU A 347 26.01 -32.41 -30.18
CA LEU A 347 24.86 -32.25 -29.29
C LEU A 347 23.60 -32.13 -30.13
N THR A 348 22.82 -33.21 -30.15
CA THR A 348 21.55 -33.30 -30.87
C THR A 348 20.39 -33.20 -29.89
N GLY A 349 19.40 -32.34 -30.17
CA GLY A 349 18.20 -32.25 -29.36
C GLY A 349 17.41 -30.94 -29.47
N HIS A 350 17.93 -29.94 -30.18
CA HIS A 350 17.12 -28.82 -30.66
C HIS A 350 16.30 -29.24 -31.89
N GLU A 351 15.08 -28.72 -31.99
CA GLU A 351 14.14 -29.09 -33.06
C GLU A 351 14.19 -28.12 -34.25
N ASN A 352 14.95 -27.02 -34.11
CA ASN A 352 15.11 -25.98 -35.11
C ASN A 352 16.51 -25.35 -35.01
N TYR A 353 16.81 -24.39 -35.88
CA TYR A 353 18.13 -23.78 -36.02
C TYR A 353 18.72 -23.31 -34.69
N VAL A 354 19.96 -23.72 -34.41
CA VAL A 354 20.69 -23.28 -33.22
C VAL A 354 21.48 -22.03 -33.58
N ILE A 355 21.30 -20.97 -32.82
CA ILE A 355 21.80 -19.63 -33.16
C ILE A 355 22.90 -19.19 -32.22
N GLY A 356 22.73 -19.45 -30.92
CA GLY A 356 23.67 -19.04 -29.88
C GLY A 356 24.21 -20.23 -29.10
N VAL A 357 25.44 -20.07 -28.61
CA VAL A 357 26.08 -21.01 -27.69
C VAL A 357 27.00 -20.26 -26.75
N ALA A 358 27.03 -20.66 -25.47
CA ALA A 358 27.90 -20.08 -24.46
C ALA A 358 28.37 -21.15 -23.47
N PHE A 359 29.60 -21.02 -22.97
CA PHE A 359 30.08 -21.81 -21.84
C PHE A 359 29.82 -21.09 -20.52
N SER A 360 29.59 -21.87 -19.45
CA SER A 360 29.64 -21.35 -18.09
C SER A 360 31.07 -20.90 -17.75
N PRO A 361 31.27 -19.95 -16.82
CA PRO A 361 32.60 -19.51 -16.41
C PRO A 361 33.50 -20.62 -15.86
N LYS A 362 32.90 -21.69 -15.31
CA LYS A 362 33.61 -22.88 -14.84
C LYS A 362 33.88 -23.90 -15.95
N GLY A 363 33.21 -23.78 -17.10
CA GLY A 363 33.31 -24.69 -18.23
C GLY A 363 32.60 -26.04 -18.00
N ASP A 364 31.79 -26.15 -16.96
CA ASP A 364 31.04 -27.36 -16.59
C ASP A 364 29.66 -27.46 -17.25
N LEU A 365 29.17 -26.35 -17.81
CA LEU A 365 27.91 -26.28 -18.54
C LEU A 365 28.08 -25.52 -19.86
N ILE A 366 27.27 -25.91 -20.83
CA ILE A 366 27.09 -25.22 -22.11
C ILE A 366 25.62 -24.86 -22.23
N ALA A 367 25.31 -23.63 -22.61
CA ALA A 367 23.96 -23.20 -22.95
C ALA A 367 23.86 -22.98 -24.45
N SER A 368 22.80 -23.47 -25.07
CA SER A 368 22.50 -23.24 -26.49
C SER A 368 21.09 -22.70 -26.68
N THR A 369 20.91 -21.83 -27.66
CA THR A 369 19.63 -21.19 -27.99
C THR A 369 19.19 -21.51 -29.40
N SER A 370 17.88 -21.65 -29.61
CA SER A 370 17.33 -22.07 -30.89
C SER A 370 16.03 -21.35 -31.25
N TRP A 371 15.71 -21.39 -32.54
CA TRP A 371 14.40 -21.05 -33.10
C TRP A 371 13.29 -22.05 -32.72
N ASP A 372 13.58 -23.05 -31.90
CA ASP A 372 12.57 -23.90 -31.24
C ASP A 372 12.00 -23.26 -29.96
N ASN A 373 12.32 -21.99 -29.71
CA ASN A 373 11.91 -21.18 -28.55
C ASN A 373 12.53 -21.62 -27.21
N THR A 374 13.54 -22.49 -27.23
CA THR A 374 14.16 -23.01 -26.01
C THR A 374 15.62 -22.61 -25.84
N VAL A 375 16.06 -22.64 -24.58
CA VAL A 375 17.48 -22.75 -24.23
C VAL A 375 17.73 -24.18 -23.75
N LYS A 376 18.81 -24.82 -24.17
CA LYS A 376 19.21 -26.14 -23.63
C LYS A 376 20.53 -26.04 -22.90
N LEU A 377 20.61 -26.71 -21.76
CA LEU A 377 21.81 -26.79 -20.93
C LEU A 377 22.42 -28.18 -21.04
N TRP A 378 23.70 -28.23 -21.36
CA TRP A 378 24.44 -29.45 -21.62
C TRP A 378 25.67 -29.52 -20.74
N LYS A 379 26.12 -30.73 -20.44
CA LYS A 379 27.49 -30.97 -20.00
C LYS A 379 28.43 -31.07 -21.21
N PRO A 380 29.73 -30.78 -21.03
CA PRO A 380 30.73 -30.96 -22.09
C PRO A 380 30.85 -32.40 -22.62
N ASP A 381 30.40 -33.40 -21.86
CA ASP A 381 30.32 -34.82 -22.29
C ASP A 381 29.15 -35.11 -23.25
N GLY A 382 28.34 -34.10 -23.53
CA GLY A 382 27.18 -34.14 -24.41
C GLY A 382 25.84 -34.46 -23.73
N THR A 383 25.82 -34.65 -22.43
CA THR A 383 24.59 -34.91 -21.68
C THR A 383 23.70 -33.67 -21.62
N LEU A 384 22.44 -33.78 -22.07
CA LEU A 384 21.40 -32.76 -21.84
C LEU A 384 20.96 -32.77 -20.38
N ILE A 385 21.02 -31.62 -19.71
CA ILE A 385 20.66 -31.45 -18.29
C ILE A 385 19.27 -30.84 -18.14
N HIS A 386 19.03 -29.71 -18.81
CA HIS A 386 17.74 -29.00 -18.76
C HIS A 386 17.35 -28.44 -20.13
N THR A 387 16.05 -28.37 -20.39
CA THR A 387 15.47 -27.56 -21.46
C THR A 387 14.68 -26.44 -20.80
N LEU A 388 15.11 -25.19 -21.00
CA LEU A 388 14.48 -24.00 -20.45
C LEU A 388 13.39 -23.55 -21.42
N THR A 389 12.14 -23.76 -21.00
CA THR A 389 10.93 -23.38 -21.75
C THR A 389 10.30 -22.16 -21.11
N GLY A 390 9.93 -21.16 -21.91
CA GLY A 390 9.22 -19.98 -21.42
C GLY A 390 9.37 -18.72 -22.27
N HIS A 391 10.24 -18.72 -23.28
CA HIS A 391 10.18 -17.74 -24.35
C HIS A 391 9.05 -18.08 -25.33
N GLU A 392 8.37 -17.06 -25.85
CA GLU A 392 7.20 -17.22 -26.73
C GLU A 392 7.59 -17.19 -28.22
N ASN A 393 8.84 -16.89 -28.52
CA ASN A 393 9.38 -16.77 -29.86
C ASN A 393 10.88 -17.15 -29.87
N TYR A 394 11.50 -17.11 -31.04
CA TYR A 394 12.86 -17.60 -31.29
C TYR A 394 13.87 -17.02 -30.31
N VAL A 395 14.66 -17.90 -29.69
CA VAL A 395 15.71 -17.50 -28.75
C VAL A 395 17.01 -17.34 -29.52
N ILE A 396 17.64 -16.17 -29.37
CA ILE A 396 18.77 -15.75 -30.20
C ILE A 396 20.06 -15.73 -29.39
N GLY A 397 20.07 -15.00 -28.28
CA GLY A 397 21.26 -14.78 -27.46
C GLY A 397 21.21 -15.55 -26.14
N VAL A 398 22.39 -15.94 -25.65
CA VAL A 398 22.57 -16.50 -24.30
C VAL A 398 23.89 -16.06 -23.70
N ALA A 399 23.90 -15.77 -22.41
CA ALA A 399 25.10 -15.47 -21.63
C ALA A 399 24.99 -16.04 -20.21
N PHE A 400 26.12 -16.47 -19.65
CA PHE A 400 26.22 -16.76 -18.22
C PHE A 400 26.67 -15.53 -17.44
N SER A 401 26.21 -15.40 -16.19
CA SER A 401 26.80 -14.44 -15.26
C SER A 401 28.26 -14.80 -14.97
N PRO A 402 29.11 -13.85 -14.55
CA PRO A 402 30.52 -14.12 -14.23
C PRO A 402 30.71 -15.17 -13.12
N LYS A 403 29.74 -15.28 -12.20
CA LYS A 403 29.74 -16.31 -11.13
C LYS A 403 29.18 -17.65 -11.59
N GLY A 404 28.47 -17.69 -12.73
CA GLY A 404 27.81 -18.88 -13.27
C GLY A 404 26.54 -19.29 -12.52
N ASP A 405 26.02 -18.42 -11.64
CA ASP A 405 24.79 -18.61 -10.88
C ASP A 405 23.53 -18.21 -11.64
N LEU A 406 23.67 -17.47 -12.74
CA LEU A 406 22.58 -17.02 -13.59
C LEU A 406 22.90 -17.24 -15.07
N ILE A 407 21.84 -17.45 -15.85
CA ILE A 407 21.85 -17.48 -17.31
C ILE A 407 20.87 -16.41 -17.78
N ALA A 408 21.27 -15.58 -18.74
CA ALA A 408 20.38 -14.67 -19.43
C ALA A 408 20.16 -15.16 -20.86
N SER A 409 18.91 -15.16 -21.32
CA SER A 409 18.54 -15.47 -22.71
C SER A 409 17.71 -14.35 -23.32
N THR A 410 17.86 -14.12 -24.62
CA THR A 410 17.10 -13.10 -25.37
C THR A 410 16.30 -13.70 -26.49
N SER A 411 15.16 -13.09 -26.80
CA SER A 411 14.24 -13.63 -27.80
C SER A 411 13.59 -12.55 -28.66
N TRP A 412 13.05 -12.99 -29.79
CA TRP A 412 12.13 -12.24 -30.65
C TRP A 412 10.76 -12.00 -29.99
N ASP A 413 10.54 -12.46 -28.76
CA ASP A 413 9.39 -12.08 -27.93
C ASP A 413 9.58 -10.73 -27.22
N ASN A 414 10.63 -9.99 -27.57
CA ASN A 414 11.00 -8.68 -27.03
C ASN A 414 11.49 -8.71 -25.56
N THR A 415 11.78 -9.89 -25.01
CA THR A 415 12.20 -10.03 -23.61
C THR A 415 13.62 -10.57 -23.43
N VAL A 416 14.18 -10.29 -22.26
CA VAL A 416 15.34 -11.02 -21.72
C VAL A 416 14.85 -11.84 -20.52
N LYS A 417 15.17 -13.13 -20.45
CA LYS A 417 14.81 -13.98 -19.30
C LYS A 417 16.04 -14.39 -18.53
N LEU A 418 15.93 -14.35 -17.20
CA LEU A 418 16.98 -14.74 -16.27
C LEU A 418 16.64 -16.07 -15.61
N TRP A 419 17.56 -17.01 -15.69
CA TRP A 419 17.38 -18.38 -15.23
C TRP A 419 18.46 -18.78 -14.25
N LYS A 420 18.14 -19.69 -13.35
CA LYS A 420 19.14 -20.48 -12.63
C LYS A 420 19.63 -21.65 -13.50
N PRO A 421 20.85 -22.15 -13.28
CA PRO A 421 21.35 -23.36 -13.95
C PRO A 421 20.50 -24.62 -13.70
N ASP A 422 19.69 -24.66 -12.63
CA ASP A 422 18.71 -25.74 -12.36
C ASP A 422 17.43 -25.65 -13.23
N GLY A 423 17.34 -24.62 -14.07
CA GLY A 423 16.25 -24.34 -14.99
C GLY A 423 15.12 -23.47 -14.45
N THR A 424 15.21 -22.99 -13.21
CA THR A 424 14.23 -22.07 -12.64
C THR A 424 14.27 -20.70 -13.32
N LEU A 425 13.14 -20.22 -13.85
CA LEU A 425 12.98 -18.84 -14.29
C LEU A 425 12.92 -17.91 -13.07
N ILE A 426 13.84 -16.96 -12.97
CA ILE A 426 13.89 -15.98 -11.87
C ILE A 426 13.11 -14.73 -12.25
N HIS A 427 13.34 -14.21 -13.47
CA HIS A 427 12.76 -12.94 -13.87
C HIS A 427 12.67 -12.81 -15.39
N THR A 428 11.70 -12.02 -15.86
CA THR A 428 11.57 -11.60 -17.26
C THR A 428 11.74 -10.08 -17.32
N LEU A 429 12.80 -9.62 -17.97
CA LEU A 429 13.06 -8.20 -18.21
C LEU A 429 12.27 -7.79 -19.45
N THR A 430 11.25 -6.96 -19.22
CA THR A 430 10.39 -6.37 -20.25
C THR A 430 10.74 -4.89 -20.44
N GLY A 431 10.70 -4.41 -21.67
CA GLY A 431 10.91 -2.98 -21.97
C GLY A 431 11.62 -2.68 -23.29
N HIS A 432 12.07 -3.69 -24.02
CA HIS A 432 12.38 -3.55 -25.45
C HIS A 432 11.10 -3.58 -26.27
N GLU A 433 11.05 -2.79 -27.34
CA GLU A 433 9.86 -2.65 -28.20
C GLU A 433 9.92 -3.56 -29.44
N ASN A 434 11.05 -4.24 -29.64
CA ASN A 434 11.29 -5.13 -30.78
C ASN A 434 12.29 -6.23 -30.37
N TYR A 435 12.58 -7.14 -31.30
CA TYR A 435 13.34 -8.37 -31.10
C TYR A 435 14.66 -8.13 -30.37
N VAL A 436 14.89 -8.88 -29.28
CA VAL A 436 16.14 -8.79 -28.52
C VAL A 436 17.12 -9.83 -29.04
N ILE A 437 18.23 -9.36 -29.59
CA ILE A 437 19.17 -10.18 -30.37
C ILE A 437 20.47 -10.49 -29.64
N GLY A 438 20.75 -9.86 -28.51
CA GLY A 438 21.99 -10.07 -27.77
C GLY A 438 21.89 -9.69 -26.30
N VAL A 439 22.69 -10.36 -25.48
CA VAL A 439 22.83 -10.10 -24.04
C VAL A 439 24.26 -10.31 -23.57
N ALA A 440 24.69 -9.51 -22.61
CA ALA A 440 25.96 -9.66 -21.91
C ALA A 440 25.82 -9.28 -20.45
N PHE A 441 26.57 -9.96 -19.57
CA PHE A 441 26.77 -9.52 -18.20
C PHE A 441 28.00 -8.62 -18.10
N SER A 442 27.97 -7.65 -17.19
CA SER A 442 29.19 -6.94 -16.78
C SER A 442 30.17 -7.93 -16.12
N PRO A 443 31.49 -7.66 -16.14
CA PRO A 443 32.47 -8.52 -15.46
C PRO A 443 32.22 -8.68 -13.96
N LYS A 444 31.53 -7.72 -13.32
CA LYS A 444 31.14 -7.79 -11.90
C LYS A 444 29.83 -8.54 -11.67
N GLY A 445 29.00 -8.70 -12.70
CA GLY A 445 27.69 -9.35 -12.64
C GLY A 445 26.56 -8.48 -12.07
N ASP A 446 26.81 -7.19 -11.85
CA ASP A 446 25.86 -6.20 -11.32
C ASP A 446 24.98 -5.54 -12.40
N LEU A 447 25.38 -5.66 -13.66
CA LEU A 447 24.67 -5.11 -14.82
C LEU A 447 24.50 -6.17 -15.90
N ILE A 448 23.37 -6.10 -16.58
CA ILE A 448 23.07 -6.86 -17.78
C ILE A 448 22.86 -5.84 -18.91
N ALA A 449 23.50 -6.05 -20.05
CA ALA A 449 23.27 -5.26 -21.25
C ALA A 449 22.52 -6.11 -22.26
N SER A 450 21.45 -5.57 -22.85
CA SER A 450 20.72 -6.20 -23.95
C SER A 450 20.63 -5.29 -25.15
N THR A 451 20.67 -5.88 -26.34
CA THR A 451 20.61 -5.17 -27.63
C THR A 451 19.38 -5.63 -28.41
N SER A 452 18.66 -4.69 -29.03
CA SER A 452 17.42 -4.99 -29.76
C SER A 452 17.33 -4.30 -31.12
N ASN A 453 16.48 -4.86 -31.98
CA ASN A 453 16.04 -4.27 -33.24
C ASN A 453 15.20 -2.98 -33.06
N ASP A 454 14.90 -2.56 -31.82
CA ASP A 454 14.32 -1.26 -31.51
C ASP A 454 15.35 -0.11 -31.57
N ASN A 455 16.57 -0.41 -32.05
CA ASN A 455 17.72 0.50 -32.13
C ASN A 455 18.27 0.94 -30.78
N THR A 456 17.97 0.20 -29.70
CA THR A 456 18.45 0.52 -28.35
C THR A 456 19.34 -0.56 -27.76
N VAL A 457 20.23 -0.11 -26.87
CA VAL A 457 20.90 -0.95 -25.89
C VAL A 457 20.34 -0.57 -24.52
N LYS A 458 19.82 -1.55 -23.78
CA LYS A 458 19.30 -1.33 -22.42
C LYS A 458 20.23 -1.95 -21.39
N LEU A 459 20.45 -1.23 -20.30
CA LEU A 459 21.21 -1.70 -19.14
C LEU A 459 20.23 -1.99 -18.01
N TRP A 460 20.34 -3.17 -17.44
CA TRP A 460 19.51 -3.66 -16.34
C TRP A 460 20.40 -3.84 -15.12
N ARG A 461 20.04 -3.20 -14.02
CA ARG A 461 20.68 -3.44 -12.72
C ARG A 461 19.97 -4.60 -12.05
N PHE A 462 20.71 -5.63 -11.70
CA PHE A 462 20.19 -6.78 -10.97
C PHE A 462 21.05 -6.99 -9.73
N ASN A 463 20.56 -6.52 -8.58
CA ASN A 463 21.23 -6.75 -7.29
C ASN A 463 20.27 -7.46 -6.32
N GLN A 464 20.52 -8.75 -6.10
CA GLN A 464 19.74 -9.57 -5.16
C GLN A 464 19.90 -9.11 -3.71
N ASP A 465 21.06 -8.52 -3.36
CA ASP A 465 21.30 -7.98 -2.03
C ASP A 465 20.46 -6.72 -1.79
N ASP A 466 20.24 -5.91 -2.83
CA ASP A 466 19.42 -4.69 -2.77
C ASP A 466 17.94 -5.01 -2.55
N LEU A 467 17.43 -6.05 -3.20
CA LEU A 467 16.08 -6.58 -2.97
C LEU A 467 15.88 -7.04 -1.52
N THR A 468 16.86 -7.75 -0.97
CA THR A 468 16.80 -8.24 0.42
C THR A 468 16.87 -7.07 1.41
N ALA A 469 17.72 -6.07 1.14
CA ALA A 469 17.81 -4.86 1.94
C ALA A 469 16.51 -4.04 1.91
N HIS A 470 15.92 -3.83 0.74
CA HIS A 470 14.64 -3.14 0.59
C HIS A 470 13.50 -3.91 1.29
N ALA A 471 13.44 -5.23 1.13
CA ALA A 471 12.44 -6.06 1.81
C ALA A 471 12.58 -5.98 3.33
N CYS A 472 13.81 -6.08 3.86
CA CYS A 472 14.06 -5.97 5.30
C CYS A 472 13.82 -4.57 5.84
N GLN A 473 14.09 -3.53 5.06
CA GLN A 473 13.75 -2.15 5.42
C GLN A 473 12.23 -1.96 5.49
N TRP A 474 11.49 -2.46 4.50
CA TRP A 474 10.03 -2.39 4.46
C TRP A 474 9.38 -3.16 5.62
N MET A 475 9.89 -4.34 5.96
CA MET A 475 9.35 -5.17 7.06
C MET A 475 9.88 -4.79 8.44
N SER A 476 10.86 -3.89 8.54
CA SER A 476 11.58 -3.61 9.79
C SER A 476 10.62 -3.24 10.94
N ASP A 477 9.68 -2.35 10.69
CA ASP A 477 8.70 -1.91 11.70
C ASP A 477 7.75 -3.04 12.12
N TYR A 478 7.33 -3.89 11.18
CA TYR A 478 6.50 -5.05 11.47
C TYR A 478 7.25 -6.06 12.34
N LEU A 479 8.47 -6.44 11.94
CA LEU A 479 9.31 -7.39 12.67
C LEU A 479 9.65 -6.88 14.07
N LYS A 480 9.90 -5.57 14.20
CA LYS A 480 10.21 -4.91 15.47
C LYS A 480 9.01 -4.90 16.42
N ASN A 481 7.82 -4.56 15.93
CA ASN A 481 6.67 -4.25 16.81
C ASN A 481 5.65 -5.37 16.95
N ASN A 482 5.68 -6.40 16.11
CA ASN A 482 4.71 -7.48 16.17
C ASN A 482 5.12 -8.54 17.22
N PRO A 483 4.27 -8.80 18.25
CA PRO A 483 4.55 -9.80 19.29
C PRO A 483 4.46 -11.25 18.79
N ASN A 484 3.86 -11.49 17.62
CA ASN A 484 3.71 -12.84 17.05
C ASN A 484 4.93 -13.34 16.29
N VAL A 485 5.89 -12.45 16.00
CA VAL A 485 7.11 -12.80 15.24
C VAL A 485 8.12 -13.46 16.19
N THR A 486 8.76 -14.52 15.71
CA THR A 486 9.81 -15.26 16.42
C THR A 486 11.16 -14.55 16.37
N GLU A 487 12.10 -14.89 17.25
CA GLU A 487 13.47 -14.35 17.17
C GLU A 487 14.21 -14.79 15.91
N GLU A 488 13.91 -15.98 15.38
CA GLU A 488 14.53 -16.48 14.15
C GLU A 488 14.11 -15.65 12.94
N GLU A 489 12.82 -15.33 12.82
CA GLU A 489 12.30 -14.47 11.75
C GLU A 489 12.87 -13.06 11.85
N ARG A 490 13.01 -12.50 13.06
CA ARG A 490 13.64 -11.19 13.25
C ARG A 490 15.12 -11.18 12.87
N ARG A 491 15.84 -12.29 13.10
CA ARG A 491 17.24 -12.45 12.70
C ARG A 491 17.44 -12.44 11.18
N LEU A 492 16.44 -12.81 10.39
CA LEU A 492 16.51 -12.72 8.92
C LEU A 492 16.85 -11.31 8.44
N CYS A 493 16.36 -10.29 9.16
CA CYS A 493 16.60 -8.88 8.85
C CYS A 493 17.47 -8.16 9.89
N GLY A 494 18.06 -8.88 10.86
CA GLY A 494 18.88 -8.28 11.92
C GLY A 494 18.12 -7.29 12.81
N VAL A 495 16.79 -7.44 12.94
CA VAL A 495 15.94 -6.54 13.73
C VAL A 495 15.80 -7.09 15.15
N GLU A 496 15.81 -6.23 16.16
CA GLU A 496 15.47 -6.62 17.53
C GLU A 496 14.02 -6.25 17.86
N ALA A 497 13.38 -7.07 18.71
CA ALA A 497 12.00 -6.81 19.15
C ALA A 497 11.94 -5.52 19.97
N SER A 498 10.87 -4.73 19.78
CA SER A 498 10.59 -3.61 20.66
C SER A 498 10.19 -4.09 22.04
N VAL A 499 10.35 -3.21 23.03
CA VAL A 499 9.99 -3.50 24.42
C VAL A 499 8.51 -3.86 24.54
N THR A 500 7.66 -3.14 23.82
CA THR A 500 6.23 -3.38 23.71
C THR A 500 5.92 -4.75 23.09
N ALA A 501 6.63 -5.14 22.02
CA ALA A 501 6.44 -6.45 21.39
C ALA A 501 6.81 -7.60 22.34
N LEU A 502 7.91 -7.46 23.09
CA LEU A 502 8.32 -8.46 24.09
C LEU A 502 7.33 -8.57 25.25
N PHE A 503 6.77 -7.45 25.69
CA PHE A 503 5.76 -7.44 26.74
C PHE A 503 4.49 -8.19 26.29
N PHE A 504 3.91 -7.84 25.14
CA PHE A 504 2.73 -8.52 24.61
C PHE A 504 3.00 -9.98 24.25
N GLN A 505 4.21 -10.31 23.80
CA GLN A 505 4.62 -11.70 23.60
C GLN A 505 4.63 -12.48 24.92
N GLY A 506 5.12 -11.86 26.00
CA GLY A 506 5.05 -12.42 27.35
C GLY A 506 3.62 -12.67 27.80
N GLU A 507 2.72 -11.71 27.60
CA GLU A 507 1.31 -11.84 27.96
C GLU A 507 0.63 -12.99 27.21
N LYS A 508 0.84 -13.06 25.90
CA LYS A 508 0.30 -14.15 25.05
C LYS A 508 0.81 -15.52 25.50
N LEU A 509 2.13 -15.65 25.71
CA LEU A 509 2.73 -16.92 26.15
C LEU A 509 2.19 -17.35 27.54
N ALA A 510 1.95 -16.39 28.43
CA ALA A 510 1.38 -16.66 29.74
C ALA A 510 -0.08 -17.15 29.62
N ALA A 511 -0.90 -16.53 28.77
CA ALA A 511 -2.26 -16.98 28.48
C ALA A 511 -2.29 -18.40 27.86
N GLU A 512 -1.33 -18.74 26.99
CA GLU A 512 -1.16 -20.09 26.45
C GLU A 512 -0.67 -21.12 27.49
N GLY A 513 -0.33 -20.70 28.71
CA GLY A 513 0.23 -21.55 29.77
C GLY A 513 1.73 -21.82 29.65
N LYS A 514 2.44 -21.20 28.71
CA LYS A 514 3.90 -21.30 28.53
C LYS A 514 4.63 -20.34 29.46
N VAL A 515 4.44 -20.51 30.77
CA VAL A 515 4.88 -19.55 31.80
C VAL A 515 6.39 -19.29 31.79
N ASP A 516 7.24 -20.29 31.55
CA ASP A 516 8.70 -20.09 31.50
C ASP A 516 9.14 -19.18 30.34
N SER A 517 8.55 -19.39 29.17
CA SER A 517 8.79 -18.55 27.99
C SER A 517 8.24 -17.14 28.20
N ALA A 518 7.08 -17.02 28.84
CA ALA A 518 6.50 -15.73 29.20
C ALA A 518 7.41 -14.92 30.13
N ILE A 519 7.88 -15.54 31.22
CA ILE A 519 8.81 -14.91 32.17
C ILE A 519 10.09 -14.45 31.45
N SER A 520 10.61 -15.27 30.54
CA SER A 520 11.81 -14.91 29.76
C SER A 520 11.58 -13.68 28.88
N ALA A 521 10.39 -13.57 28.25
CA ALA A 521 10.02 -12.41 27.44
C ALA A 521 9.86 -11.14 28.29
N PHE A 522 9.19 -11.23 29.44
CA PHE A 522 9.05 -10.11 30.38
C PHE A 522 10.41 -9.65 30.94
N GLN A 523 11.31 -10.56 31.29
CA GLN A 523 12.67 -10.24 31.72
C GLN A 523 13.46 -9.49 30.63
N LYS A 524 13.31 -9.88 29.36
CA LYS A 524 13.92 -9.16 28.24
C LYS A 524 13.32 -7.77 28.06
N ALA A 525 12.00 -7.62 28.19
CA ALA A 525 11.33 -6.32 28.11
C ALA A 525 11.84 -5.36 29.20
N VAL A 526 11.87 -5.80 30.46
CA VAL A 526 12.35 -4.97 31.59
C VAL A 526 13.82 -4.56 31.44
N LYS A 527 14.66 -5.45 30.89
CA LYS A 527 16.06 -5.10 30.58
C LYS A 527 16.20 -3.98 29.54
N LEU A 528 15.26 -3.87 28.61
CA LEU A 528 15.28 -2.88 27.54
C LEU A 528 14.54 -1.58 27.89
N GLY A 529 13.71 -1.56 28.95
CA GLY A 529 13.00 -0.37 29.40
C GLY A 529 12.44 -0.51 30.81
N SER A 530 12.62 0.53 31.63
CA SER A 530 12.55 0.44 33.10
C SER A 530 11.14 0.54 33.71
N ASN A 531 10.05 0.68 32.94
CA ASN A 531 8.75 1.03 33.52
C ASN A 531 7.58 0.37 32.77
N PHE A 532 7.17 -0.83 33.22
CA PHE A 532 5.97 -1.50 32.73
C PHE A 532 5.05 -1.85 33.90
N PRO A 533 3.75 -1.52 33.82
CA PRO A 533 2.80 -1.90 34.84
C PRO A 533 2.49 -3.40 34.69
N PHE A 534 3.22 -4.22 35.44
CA PHE A 534 2.82 -5.62 35.62
C PHE A 534 1.51 -5.66 36.40
N ASN A 535 0.57 -6.51 35.97
CA ASN A 535 -0.68 -6.72 36.68
C ASN A 535 -0.98 -8.22 36.82
N ALA A 536 -1.89 -8.54 37.73
CA ALA A 536 -2.20 -9.92 38.08
C ALA A 536 -3.29 -10.57 37.17
N ALA A 537 -3.73 -9.92 36.09
CA ALA A 537 -4.89 -10.37 35.31
C ALA A 537 -4.69 -11.75 34.67
N ILE A 538 -3.52 -12.01 34.07
CA ILE A 538 -3.24 -13.30 33.43
C ILE A 538 -3.08 -14.40 34.49
N ALA A 539 -2.45 -14.09 35.63
CA ALA A 539 -2.37 -15.01 36.75
C ALA A 539 -3.76 -15.33 37.32
N LYS A 540 -4.69 -14.36 37.32
CA LYS A 540 -6.08 -14.56 37.68
C LYS A 540 -6.77 -15.55 36.76
N GLU A 541 -6.66 -15.40 35.43
CA GLU A 541 -7.21 -16.38 34.48
C GLU A 541 -6.64 -17.79 34.71
N LEU A 542 -5.32 -17.93 34.80
CA LEU A 542 -4.67 -19.22 35.07
C LEU A 542 -5.18 -19.86 36.36
N ALA A 543 -5.33 -19.08 37.43
CA ALA A 543 -5.88 -19.57 38.70
C ALA A 543 -7.34 -20.03 38.57
N GLN A 544 -8.19 -19.29 37.85
CA GLN A 544 -9.60 -19.64 37.61
C GLN A 544 -9.76 -20.90 36.76
N GLU A 545 -8.80 -21.18 35.88
CA GLU A 545 -8.65 -22.44 35.12
C GLU A 545 -8.03 -23.59 35.91
N ASN A 546 -7.73 -23.40 37.19
CA ASN A 546 -7.10 -24.38 38.08
C ASN A 546 -5.62 -24.69 37.75
N LYS A 547 -4.93 -23.80 37.02
CA LYS A 547 -3.47 -23.82 36.77
C LYS A 547 -2.72 -23.04 37.87
N VAL A 548 -2.82 -23.55 39.10
CA VAL A 548 -2.39 -22.87 40.33
C VAL A 548 -0.88 -22.63 40.36
N LYS A 549 -0.09 -23.63 39.96
CA LYS A 549 1.37 -23.57 40.04
C LYS A 549 1.92 -22.56 39.04
N GLU A 550 1.30 -22.50 37.86
CA GLU A 550 1.59 -21.58 36.76
C GLU A 550 1.29 -20.14 37.18
N ALA A 551 0.10 -19.89 37.75
CA ALA A 551 -0.30 -18.59 38.27
C ALA A 551 0.65 -18.10 39.39
N GLU A 552 0.96 -18.96 40.37
CA GLU A 552 1.87 -18.61 41.47
C GLU A 552 3.28 -18.29 40.95
N LYS A 553 3.79 -19.10 40.01
CA LYS A 553 5.09 -18.91 39.38
C LYS A 553 5.16 -17.58 38.62
N LEU A 554 4.09 -17.22 37.91
CA LEU A 554 4.00 -15.95 37.18
C LEU A 554 3.98 -14.75 38.13
N LEU A 555 3.17 -14.78 39.19
CA LEU A 555 3.12 -13.70 40.18
C LEU A 555 4.46 -13.52 40.92
N ARG A 556 5.12 -14.63 41.30
CA ARG A 556 6.47 -14.58 41.88
C ARG A 556 7.49 -13.95 40.94
N ALA A 557 7.35 -14.14 39.63
CA ALA A 557 8.22 -13.50 38.65
C ALA A 557 7.89 -12.00 38.53
N PHE A 558 6.62 -11.61 38.52
CA PHE A 558 6.21 -10.20 38.48
C PHE A 558 6.69 -9.41 39.70
N ILE A 559 6.56 -9.96 40.91
CA ILE A 559 7.11 -9.33 42.14
C ILE A 559 8.62 -9.09 42.02
N LYS A 560 9.36 -10.01 41.39
CA LYS A 560 10.82 -9.85 41.18
C LYS A 560 11.18 -8.83 40.10
N LEU A 561 10.25 -8.56 39.18
CA LEU A 561 10.45 -7.63 38.08
C LEU A 561 10.00 -6.21 38.45
N ASP A 562 9.03 -6.08 39.35
CA ASP A 562 8.53 -4.83 39.90
C ASP A 562 8.24 -5.00 41.40
N ASP A 563 9.14 -4.48 42.23
CA ASP A 563 9.03 -4.55 43.70
C ASP A 563 7.84 -3.72 44.24
N ASN A 564 7.26 -2.81 43.45
CA ASN A 564 6.14 -1.95 43.85
C ASN A 564 4.78 -2.51 43.44
N ILE A 565 4.75 -3.64 42.73
CA ILE A 565 3.52 -4.23 42.20
C ILE A 565 2.51 -4.49 43.32
N ASP A 566 1.29 -4.03 43.08
CA ASP A 566 0.12 -4.38 43.86
C ASP A 566 -0.67 -5.43 43.09
N LEU A 567 -0.71 -6.66 43.61
CA LEU A 567 -1.38 -7.76 42.94
C LEU A 567 -2.91 -7.65 43.03
N LEU A 568 -3.42 -6.81 43.94
CA LEU A 568 -4.85 -6.60 44.19
C LEU A 568 -5.12 -5.09 44.36
N PRO A 569 -5.08 -4.28 43.28
CA PRO A 569 -5.21 -2.82 43.37
C PRO A 569 -6.57 -2.31 43.89
N LYS A 570 -7.55 -3.20 44.09
CA LYS A 570 -8.86 -2.87 44.66
C LYS A 570 -8.91 -2.96 46.18
N THR A 571 -7.86 -3.45 46.84
CA THR A 571 -7.79 -3.52 48.30
C THR A 571 -6.99 -2.34 48.84
N GLU A 572 -7.41 -1.76 49.97
CA GLU A 572 -6.64 -0.70 50.65
C GLU A 572 -5.25 -1.18 51.13
N VAL A 573 -5.05 -2.50 51.20
CA VAL A 573 -3.80 -3.14 51.59
C VAL A 573 -3.13 -3.71 50.34
N LYS A 574 -1.86 -3.32 50.09
CA LYS A 574 -1.01 -3.97 49.09
C LYS A 574 -0.78 -5.43 49.48
N ASP A 575 -1.29 -6.38 48.68
CA ASP A 575 -1.01 -7.80 48.89
C ASP A 575 0.08 -8.27 47.92
N GLN A 576 1.23 -8.63 48.47
CA GLN A 576 2.38 -9.17 47.73
C GLN A 576 2.56 -10.68 47.95
N ASN A 577 1.60 -11.37 48.56
CA ASN A 577 1.67 -12.81 48.78
C ASN A 577 1.03 -13.58 47.61
N PRO A 578 1.83 -14.11 46.67
CA PRO A 578 1.31 -14.76 45.48
C PRO A 578 0.47 -16.00 45.79
N VAL A 579 0.67 -16.66 46.95
CA VAL A 579 -0.12 -17.83 47.35
C VAL A 579 -1.54 -17.42 47.79
N LEU A 580 -1.66 -16.34 48.56
CA LEU A 580 -2.97 -15.84 49.02
C LEU A 580 -3.76 -15.26 47.84
N VAL A 581 -3.10 -14.46 47.00
CA VAL A 581 -3.71 -13.89 45.80
C VAL A 581 -4.22 -14.96 44.83
N VAL A 582 -3.43 -16.02 44.58
CA VAL A 582 -3.89 -17.13 43.73
C VAL A 582 -5.09 -17.86 44.35
N ARG A 583 -5.11 -18.06 45.67
CA ARG A 583 -6.26 -18.66 46.37
C ARG A 583 -7.52 -17.80 46.21
N GLN A 584 -7.39 -16.48 46.35
CA GLN A 584 -8.50 -15.55 46.11
C GLN A 584 -8.98 -15.65 44.65
N PHE A 585 -8.09 -15.63 43.67
CA PHE A 585 -8.48 -15.76 42.26
C PHE A 585 -9.17 -17.11 41.96
N GLN A 586 -8.73 -18.20 42.59
CA GLN A 586 -9.43 -19.48 42.50
C GLN A 586 -10.84 -19.39 43.08
N ALA A 587 -11.01 -18.76 44.25
CA ALA A 587 -12.30 -18.56 44.89
C ALA A 587 -13.24 -17.74 44.01
N GLU A 588 -12.77 -16.61 43.44
CA GLU A 588 -13.51 -15.79 42.48
C GLU A 588 -13.91 -16.59 41.22
N GLY A 589 -13.02 -17.46 40.73
CA GLY A 589 -13.33 -18.37 39.61
C GLY A 589 -14.44 -19.36 39.92
N LYS A 590 -14.54 -19.82 41.18
CA LYS A 590 -15.62 -20.69 41.65
C LYS A 590 -16.94 -19.91 41.75
N VAL A 591 -16.91 -18.68 42.25
CA VAL A 591 -18.07 -17.75 42.25
C VAL A 591 -18.57 -17.52 40.83
N LYS A 592 -17.70 -17.17 39.88
CA LYS A 592 -18.06 -16.99 38.47
C LYS A 592 -18.73 -18.24 37.86
N LYS A 593 -18.19 -19.43 38.15
CA LYS A 593 -18.79 -20.71 37.73
C LYS A 593 -20.14 -20.97 38.39
N ALA A 594 -20.31 -20.62 39.66
CA ALA A 594 -21.60 -20.74 40.36
C ALA A 594 -22.67 -19.83 39.74
N VAL A 595 -22.33 -18.56 39.44
CA VAL A 595 -23.24 -17.63 38.75
C VAL A 595 -23.65 -18.18 37.37
N GLN A 596 -22.72 -18.77 36.62
CA GLN A 596 -23.06 -19.41 35.35
C GLN A 596 -24.02 -20.60 35.54
N LEU A 597 -23.78 -21.46 36.54
CA LEU A 597 -24.68 -22.57 36.85
C LEU A 597 -26.10 -22.09 37.24
N ILE A 598 -26.23 -20.93 37.87
CA ILE A 598 -27.54 -20.32 38.16
C ILE A 598 -28.24 -19.95 36.85
N LYS A 599 -27.53 -19.33 35.90
CA LYS A 599 -28.06 -19.04 34.55
C LYS A 599 -28.46 -20.33 33.82
N ASP A 600 -27.70 -21.41 34.02
CA ASP A 600 -27.97 -22.74 33.48
C ASP A 600 -29.03 -23.54 34.28
N ARG A 601 -29.72 -22.89 35.25
CA ARG A 601 -30.82 -23.45 36.05
C ARG A 601 -30.41 -24.57 37.02
N LYS A 602 -29.13 -24.64 37.39
CA LYS A 602 -28.53 -25.65 38.27
C LYS A 602 -28.21 -25.07 39.65
N ILE A 603 -29.25 -24.65 40.38
CA ILE A 603 -29.12 -23.93 41.66
C ILE A 603 -28.34 -24.76 42.71
N GLU A 604 -28.63 -26.06 42.85
CA GLU A 604 -27.91 -26.92 43.81
C GLU A 604 -26.42 -27.07 43.48
N GLU A 605 -26.09 -27.20 42.19
CA GLU A 605 -24.68 -27.25 41.74
C GLU A 605 -23.99 -25.89 41.99
N ALA A 606 -24.71 -24.77 41.79
CA ALA A 606 -24.20 -23.43 42.07
C ALA A 606 -23.93 -23.22 43.57
N ILE A 607 -24.85 -23.64 44.45
CA ILE A 607 -24.65 -23.59 45.92
C ILE A 607 -23.40 -24.37 46.31
N ASN A 608 -23.22 -25.57 45.76
CA ASN A 608 -22.03 -26.37 46.02
C ASN A 608 -20.75 -25.66 45.52
N LYS A 609 -20.82 -24.95 44.38
CA LYS A 609 -19.69 -24.15 43.88
C LYS A 609 -19.39 -22.91 44.72
N PHE A 610 -20.38 -22.22 45.25
CA PHE A 610 -20.16 -21.17 46.25
C PHE A 610 -19.52 -21.74 47.52
N LYS A 611 -20.00 -22.88 48.03
CA LYS A 611 -19.37 -23.57 49.18
C LYS A 611 -17.92 -23.99 48.89
N GLU A 612 -17.60 -24.37 47.65
CA GLU A 612 -16.20 -24.59 47.23
C GLU A 612 -15.36 -23.31 47.24
N ALA A 613 -15.92 -22.16 46.82
CA ALA A 613 -15.26 -20.86 46.88
C ALA A 613 -14.94 -20.48 48.34
N GLN A 614 -15.90 -20.68 49.24
CA GLN A 614 -15.77 -20.35 50.66
C GLN A 614 -14.73 -21.20 51.40
N LYS A 615 -14.46 -22.42 50.92
CA LYS A 615 -13.34 -23.25 51.43
C LYS A 615 -11.98 -22.67 51.10
N LEU A 616 -11.87 -21.89 50.02
CA LEU A 616 -10.63 -21.23 49.61
C LEU A 616 -10.47 -19.88 50.31
N GLN A 617 -11.57 -19.15 50.46
CA GLN A 617 -11.63 -17.85 51.14
C GLN A 617 -12.98 -17.70 51.84
N SER A 618 -13.00 -17.71 53.17
CA SER A 618 -14.24 -17.78 53.95
C SER A 618 -15.12 -16.53 53.88
N ASP A 619 -14.50 -15.38 53.65
CA ASP A 619 -15.13 -14.05 53.59
C ASP A 619 -15.33 -13.56 52.14
N ILE A 620 -15.21 -14.46 51.14
CA ILE A 620 -15.41 -14.07 49.75
C ILE A 620 -16.84 -13.58 49.51
N ASP A 621 -16.94 -12.42 48.88
CA ASP A 621 -18.19 -11.91 48.37
C ASP A 621 -18.69 -12.79 47.21
N LEU A 622 -19.85 -13.42 47.42
CA LEU A 622 -20.47 -14.32 46.45
C LEU A 622 -21.28 -13.56 45.39
N ASN A 623 -21.51 -12.26 45.59
CA ASN A 623 -22.31 -11.41 44.72
C ASN A 623 -21.68 -10.01 44.56
N SER A 624 -20.75 -9.90 43.60
CA SER A 624 -20.05 -8.65 43.34
C SER A 624 -20.91 -7.50 42.78
N ASP A 625 -22.18 -7.76 42.49
CA ASP A 625 -23.11 -6.76 41.95
C ASP A 625 -23.75 -5.91 43.07
N THR A 626 -23.52 -6.26 44.33
CA THR A 626 -23.99 -5.51 45.51
C THR A 626 -22.83 -4.82 46.24
N GLU A 627 -23.12 -3.67 46.86
CA GLU A 627 -22.15 -2.98 47.72
C GLU A 627 -21.94 -3.71 49.06
N GLU A 628 -22.91 -4.53 49.48
CA GLU A 628 -22.81 -5.37 50.66
C GLU A 628 -22.14 -6.71 50.33
N ILE A 629 -21.21 -7.15 51.19
CA ILE A 629 -20.54 -8.45 51.07
C ILE A 629 -21.55 -9.55 51.41
N GLU A 630 -21.93 -10.36 50.43
CA GLU A 630 -22.89 -11.44 50.62
C GLU A 630 -22.18 -12.79 50.73
N ILE A 631 -22.21 -13.40 51.93
CA ILE A 631 -21.53 -14.68 52.22
C ILE A 631 -22.47 -15.88 52.35
N ASP A 632 -23.79 -15.70 52.34
CA ASP A 632 -24.72 -16.83 52.43
C ASP A 632 -24.94 -17.45 51.04
N ALA A 633 -24.29 -18.58 50.78
CA ALA A 633 -24.35 -19.29 49.50
C ALA A 633 -25.78 -19.66 49.08
N GLU A 634 -26.68 -19.97 50.01
CA GLU A 634 -28.06 -20.35 49.70
C GLU A 634 -28.94 -19.13 49.46
N ALA A 635 -28.76 -18.06 50.23
CA ALA A 635 -29.46 -16.80 50.01
C ALA A 635 -29.05 -16.15 48.68
N VAL A 636 -27.75 -16.07 48.40
CA VAL A 636 -27.19 -15.50 47.16
C VAL A 636 -27.65 -16.29 45.94
N ALA A 637 -27.58 -17.63 45.99
CA ALA A 637 -28.02 -18.45 44.87
C ALA A 637 -29.51 -18.27 44.54
N LYS A 638 -30.37 -18.10 45.57
CA LYS A 638 -31.80 -17.82 45.37
C LYS A 638 -32.02 -16.41 44.81
N LYS A 639 -31.35 -15.40 45.37
CA LYS A 639 -31.43 -14.00 44.92
C LYS A 639 -31.02 -13.85 43.45
N LEU A 640 -29.92 -14.48 43.03
CA LEU A 640 -29.46 -14.46 41.64
C LEU A 640 -30.33 -15.29 40.67
N ALA A 641 -31.03 -16.31 41.17
CA ALA A 641 -31.91 -17.14 40.35
C ALA A 641 -33.28 -16.50 40.08
N ALA A 642 -33.76 -15.64 40.99
CA ALA A 642 -35.10 -15.09 40.94
C ALA A 642 -35.36 -14.21 39.68
N PRO A 643 -34.45 -13.30 39.26
CA PRO A 643 -34.63 -12.52 38.02
C PRO A 643 -34.75 -13.39 36.76
N GLY A 644 -34.00 -14.48 36.67
CA GLY A 644 -34.07 -15.41 35.54
C GLY A 644 -35.46 -16.07 35.39
N LYS A 645 -36.12 -16.32 36.52
CA LYS A 645 -37.51 -16.83 36.55
C LYS A 645 -38.52 -15.76 36.14
N VAL A 646 -38.28 -14.50 36.51
CA VAL A 646 -39.10 -13.37 36.05
C VAL A 646 -39.01 -13.23 34.53
N GLU A 647 -37.82 -13.21 33.95
CA GLU A 647 -37.66 -13.09 32.49
C GLU A 647 -38.29 -14.26 31.71
N GLU A 648 -38.17 -15.49 32.22
CA GLU A 648 -38.87 -16.65 31.63
C GLU A 648 -40.39 -16.50 31.73
N GLY A 649 -40.89 -16.01 32.86
CA GLY A 649 -42.30 -15.66 33.05
C GLY A 649 -42.79 -14.61 32.06
N LYS A 650 -42.02 -13.54 31.85
CA LYS A 650 -42.32 -12.49 30.85
C LYS A 650 -42.42 -13.08 29.44
N TYR A 651 -41.50 -13.95 29.05
CA TYR A 651 -41.54 -14.61 27.74
C TYR A 651 -42.80 -15.47 27.57
N LEU A 652 -43.13 -16.30 28.56
CA LEU A 652 -44.35 -17.13 28.50
C LEU A 652 -45.63 -16.30 28.51
N ALA A 653 -45.65 -15.18 29.23
CA ALA A 653 -46.77 -14.24 29.22
C ALA A 653 -46.98 -13.65 27.81
N LYS A 654 -45.89 -13.20 27.16
CA LYS A 654 -45.93 -12.67 25.78
C LYS A 654 -46.35 -13.73 24.75
N ASP A 655 -46.00 -15.01 24.97
CA ASP A 655 -46.44 -16.18 24.18
C ASP A 655 -47.90 -16.61 24.48
N GLY A 656 -48.59 -15.94 25.41
CA GLY A 656 -49.99 -16.21 25.77
C GLY A 656 -50.19 -17.35 26.78
N LYS A 657 -49.11 -17.92 27.34
CA LYS A 657 -49.13 -18.98 28.36
C LYS A 657 -49.23 -18.38 29.78
N ILE A 658 -50.31 -17.64 30.04
CA ILE A 658 -50.50 -16.82 31.25
C ILE A 658 -50.36 -17.64 32.55
N GLU A 659 -50.99 -18.80 32.64
CA GLU A 659 -50.92 -19.63 33.87
C GLU A 659 -49.51 -20.16 34.16
N GLN A 660 -48.73 -20.45 33.11
CA GLN A 660 -47.34 -20.88 33.27
C GLN A 660 -46.45 -19.70 33.70
N ALA A 661 -46.70 -18.51 33.15
CA ALA A 661 -46.03 -17.28 33.56
C ALA A 661 -46.31 -16.94 35.04
N ILE A 662 -47.58 -17.03 35.47
CA ILE A 662 -47.97 -16.83 36.88
C ILE A 662 -47.24 -17.82 37.79
N SER A 663 -47.14 -19.08 37.39
CA SER A 663 -46.39 -20.09 38.15
C SER A 663 -44.91 -19.70 38.31
N LEU A 664 -44.27 -19.24 37.24
CA LEU A 664 -42.86 -18.81 37.28
C LEU A 664 -42.64 -17.55 38.12
N PHE A 665 -43.54 -16.57 38.05
CA PHE A 665 -43.49 -15.39 38.91
C PHE A 665 -43.65 -15.76 40.39
N LYS A 666 -44.56 -16.69 40.72
CA LYS A 666 -44.70 -17.22 42.08
C LYS A 666 -43.45 -18.01 42.53
N GLU A 667 -42.80 -18.72 41.61
CA GLU A 667 -41.49 -19.35 41.89
C GLU A 667 -40.40 -18.31 42.16
N ALA A 668 -40.34 -17.23 41.37
CA ALA A 668 -39.41 -16.12 41.59
C ALA A 668 -39.62 -15.49 42.99
N GLN A 669 -40.87 -15.27 43.39
CA GLN A 669 -41.20 -14.74 44.71
C GLN A 669 -40.86 -15.68 45.87
N LYS A 670 -40.88 -17.00 45.64
CA LYS A 670 -40.40 -17.99 46.63
C LYS A 670 -38.89 -17.93 46.81
N LEU A 671 -38.16 -17.56 45.76
CA LEU A 671 -36.71 -17.40 45.80
C LEU A 671 -36.31 -16.05 46.41
N GLN A 672 -37.03 -14.98 46.07
CA GLN A 672 -36.84 -13.62 46.57
C GLN A 672 -38.19 -12.92 46.78
N SER A 673 -38.59 -12.73 48.03
CA SER A 673 -39.96 -12.25 48.37
C SER A 673 -40.25 -10.81 47.97
N ASP A 674 -39.22 -9.98 47.83
CA ASP A 674 -39.33 -8.56 47.49
C ASP A 674 -39.05 -8.28 46.00
N ILE A 675 -38.88 -9.32 45.18
CA ILE A 675 -38.56 -9.17 43.75
C ILE A 675 -39.63 -8.37 43.02
N ASP A 676 -39.17 -7.42 42.23
CA ASP A 676 -39.99 -6.72 41.25
C ASP A 676 -40.24 -7.62 40.04
N LEU A 677 -41.50 -7.94 39.79
CA LEU A 677 -41.89 -8.79 38.66
C LEU A 677 -41.96 -7.99 37.35
N ASN A 678 -42.00 -6.65 37.43
CA ASN A 678 -42.00 -5.77 36.28
C ASN A 678 -41.10 -4.55 36.48
N SER A 679 -39.82 -4.72 36.19
CA SER A 679 -38.81 -3.65 36.20
C SER A 679 -39.07 -2.47 35.25
N ASP A 680 -40.06 -2.58 34.35
CA ASP A 680 -40.36 -1.52 33.37
C ASP A 680 -41.30 -0.45 33.97
N THR A 681 -41.80 -0.65 35.20
CA THR A 681 -42.62 0.32 35.94
C THR A 681 -41.82 1.02 37.04
N GLU A 682 -42.14 2.29 37.32
CA GLU A 682 -41.51 3.04 38.42
C GLU A 682 -41.91 2.48 39.81
N GLU A 683 -43.08 1.84 39.90
CA GLU A 683 -43.55 1.15 41.10
C GLU A 683 -43.19 -0.34 41.07
N ILE A 684 -42.77 -0.88 42.22
CA ILE A 684 -42.46 -2.31 42.37
C ILE A 684 -43.75 -3.11 42.23
N GLU A 685 -43.90 -3.84 41.12
CA GLU A 685 -45.07 -4.64 40.86
C GLU A 685 -44.87 -6.07 41.38
N LYS A 686 -45.71 -6.46 42.34
CA LYS A 686 -45.59 -7.74 43.06
C LYS A 686 -46.72 -8.71 42.76
N ASN A 687 -47.71 -8.35 41.94
CA ASN A 687 -48.84 -9.22 41.64
C ASN A 687 -48.58 -10.07 40.39
N PRO A 688 -48.34 -11.39 40.51
CA PRO A 688 -48.07 -12.28 39.37
C PRO A 688 -49.17 -12.27 38.31
N GLU A 689 -50.44 -12.22 38.74
CA GLU A 689 -51.60 -12.21 37.85
C GLU A 689 -51.69 -10.92 37.05
N THR A 690 -51.45 -9.76 37.68
CA THR A 690 -51.43 -8.46 37.01
C THR A 690 -50.32 -8.40 35.97
N VAL A 691 -49.10 -8.78 36.36
CA VAL A 691 -47.92 -8.73 35.48
C VAL A 691 -48.06 -9.65 34.28
N ALA A 692 -48.51 -10.89 34.50
CA ALA A 692 -48.70 -11.86 33.41
C ALA A 692 -49.74 -11.37 32.40
N LYS A 693 -50.85 -10.79 32.86
CA LYS A 693 -51.88 -10.22 31.99
C LYS A 693 -51.39 -8.99 31.24
N ASN A 694 -50.67 -8.10 31.93
CA ASN A 694 -50.12 -6.90 31.34
C ASN A 694 -49.14 -7.22 30.20
N PHE A 695 -48.15 -8.10 30.42
CA PHE A 695 -47.22 -8.52 29.36
C PHE A 695 -47.90 -9.25 28.20
N ALA A 696 -48.90 -10.09 28.48
CA ALA A 696 -49.69 -10.74 27.44
C ALA A 696 -50.48 -9.71 26.61
N ALA A 697 -51.06 -8.70 27.26
CA ALA A 697 -51.80 -7.63 26.62
C ALA A 697 -50.90 -6.72 25.78
N LEU A 698 -49.73 -6.33 26.28
CA LEU A 698 -48.73 -5.55 25.53
C LEU A 698 -48.24 -6.30 24.29
N SER A 699 -47.97 -7.61 24.40
CA SER A 699 -47.60 -8.45 23.25
C SER A 699 -48.69 -8.44 22.17
N LYS A 700 -49.97 -8.51 22.58
CA LYS A 700 -51.11 -8.41 21.66
C LYS A 700 -51.17 -7.06 20.93
N LEU A 701 -50.86 -5.96 21.61
CA LEU A 701 -50.75 -4.64 20.96
C LEU A 701 -49.62 -4.63 19.91
N GLU A 702 -48.46 -5.18 20.24
CA GLU A 702 -47.30 -5.20 19.34
C GLU A 702 -47.54 -6.06 18.08
N VAL A 703 -48.14 -7.23 18.25
CA VAL A 703 -48.59 -8.06 17.12
C VAL A 703 -49.67 -7.31 16.32
N GLY A 704 -50.59 -6.62 16.98
CA GLY A 704 -51.61 -5.80 16.34
C GLY A 704 -51.03 -4.68 15.47
N LYS A 705 -50.00 -3.98 15.93
CA LYS A 705 -49.28 -2.98 15.11
C LYS A 705 -48.65 -3.62 13.88
N THR A 706 -48.03 -4.78 14.05
CA THR A 706 -47.39 -5.52 12.97
C THR A 706 -48.40 -5.90 11.89
N LEU A 707 -49.58 -6.42 12.28
CA LEU A 707 -50.67 -6.72 11.35
C LEU A 707 -51.21 -5.46 10.68
N ALA A 708 -51.42 -4.38 11.44
CA ALA A 708 -51.89 -3.11 10.89
C ALA A 708 -50.92 -2.53 9.85
N LYS A 709 -49.61 -2.71 10.03
CA LYS A 709 -48.59 -2.31 9.05
C LYS A 709 -48.76 -3.03 7.71
N HIS A 710 -49.18 -4.30 7.73
CA HIS A 710 -49.39 -5.13 6.54
C HIS A 710 -50.81 -5.06 5.97
N GLY A 711 -51.67 -4.19 6.51
CA GLY A 711 -53.04 -3.99 6.03
C GLY A 711 -54.09 -4.95 6.62
N GLU A 712 -53.69 -5.82 7.54
CA GLU A 712 -54.57 -6.72 8.32
C GLU A 712 -55.26 -5.95 9.47
N ILE A 713 -56.09 -4.96 9.11
CA ILE A 713 -56.67 -3.98 10.05
C ILE A 713 -57.71 -4.63 10.98
N ASP A 714 -58.49 -5.59 10.51
CA ASP A 714 -59.50 -6.26 11.33
C ASP A 714 -58.87 -7.15 12.40
N GLU A 715 -57.84 -7.93 12.04
CA GLU A 715 -57.07 -8.70 13.02
C GLU A 715 -56.40 -7.77 14.04
N ALA A 716 -55.80 -6.66 13.59
CA ALA A 716 -55.16 -5.69 14.48
C ALA A 716 -56.13 -5.08 15.50
N ILE A 717 -57.32 -4.64 15.06
CA ILE A 717 -58.36 -4.10 15.96
C ILE A 717 -58.83 -5.16 16.95
N ASN A 718 -58.99 -6.41 16.52
CA ASN A 718 -59.38 -7.51 17.40
C ASN A 718 -58.32 -7.79 18.46
N LEU A 719 -57.04 -7.77 18.10
CA LEU A 719 -55.94 -7.93 19.07
C LEU A 719 -55.90 -6.79 20.10
N TYR A 720 -56.19 -5.55 19.72
CA TYR A 720 -56.30 -4.43 20.66
C TYR A 720 -57.50 -4.60 21.62
N LYS A 721 -58.63 -5.15 21.14
CA LYS A 721 -59.78 -5.50 22.00
C LYS A 721 -59.44 -6.65 22.95
N GLU A 722 -58.74 -7.67 22.45
CA GLU A 722 -58.26 -8.79 23.27
C GLU A 722 -57.29 -8.31 24.35
N ALA A 723 -56.35 -7.43 24.02
CA ALA A 723 -55.42 -6.82 24.97
C ALA A 723 -56.17 -6.14 26.12
N LYS A 724 -57.17 -5.30 25.81
CA LYS A 724 -57.99 -4.62 26.82
C LYS A 724 -58.92 -5.55 27.61
N LYS A 725 -59.21 -6.75 27.09
CA LYS A 725 -59.97 -7.80 27.79
C LYS A 725 -59.06 -8.59 28.74
N LEU A 726 -57.80 -8.80 28.36
CA LEU A 726 -56.80 -9.48 29.19
C LEU A 726 -56.39 -8.62 30.37
N ASP A 727 -56.17 -7.33 30.14
CA ASP A 727 -55.86 -6.33 31.15
C ASP A 727 -56.82 -5.14 30.98
N SER A 728 -57.80 -5.05 31.89
CA SER A 728 -58.80 -3.98 31.89
C SER A 728 -58.20 -2.62 32.22
N GLU A 729 -57.09 -2.58 32.94
CA GLU A 729 -56.40 -1.35 33.36
C GLU A 729 -55.37 -0.90 32.31
N LEU A 730 -55.02 -1.76 31.34
CA LEU A 730 -54.09 -1.45 30.23
C LEU A 730 -54.34 -0.08 29.60
N GLU A 731 -53.40 0.84 29.78
CA GLU A 731 -53.41 2.13 29.11
C GLU A 731 -52.79 1.99 27.72
N ILE A 732 -53.62 2.00 26.68
CA ILE A 732 -53.15 2.03 25.29
C ILE A 732 -52.77 3.48 24.97
N THR A 733 -51.53 3.68 24.57
CA THR A 733 -50.94 5.01 24.37
C THR A 733 -51.59 5.77 23.21
N ALA A 734 -51.43 7.09 23.19
CA ALA A 734 -51.91 7.92 22.07
C ALA A 734 -51.26 7.48 20.74
N ASP A 735 -49.97 7.12 20.77
CA ASP A 735 -49.22 6.61 19.62
C ASP A 735 -49.84 5.32 19.08
N ASP A 736 -50.17 4.37 19.94
CA ASP A 736 -50.77 3.09 19.55
C ASP A 736 -52.13 3.29 18.87
N TRP A 737 -52.95 4.20 19.40
CA TRP A 737 -54.23 4.57 18.77
C TRP A 737 -54.03 5.33 17.45
N SER A 738 -53.06 6.24 17.39
CA SER A 738 -52.75 6.99 16.18
C SER A 738 -52.20 6.08 15.09
N TYR A 739 -51.43 5.06 15.45
CA TYR A 739 -50.86 4.09 14.52
C TYR A 739 -51.97 3.30 13.82
N ILE A 740 -52.94 2.77 14.58
CA ILE A 740 -54.11 2.07 14.02
C ILE A 740 -54.97 3.02 13.17
N CYS A 741 -55.18 4.26 13.64
CA CYS A 741 -55.88 5.30 12.89
C CYS A 741 -55.24 5.57 11.52
N HIS A 742 -53.93 5.80 11.51
CA HIS A 742 -53.19 6.14 10.31
C HIS A 742 -53.13 4.96 9.33
N ARG A 743 -52.67 3.79 9.79
CA ARG A 743 -52.58 2.59 8.95
C ARG A 743 -53.95 2.16 8.42
N GLY A 744 -54.98 2.15 9.26
CA GLY A 744 -56.33 1.82 8.81
C GLY A 744 -56.87 2.80 7.79
N SER A 745 -56.53 4.08 7.88
CA SER A 745 -56.92 5.08 6.89
C SER A 745 -56.24 4.83 5.54
N LEU A 746 -54.94 4.52 5.53
CA LEU A 746 -54.17 4.23 4.32
C LEU A 746 -54.62 2.97 3.60
N TYR A 747 -55.05 1.94 4.34
CA TYR A 747 -55.57 0.69 3.78
C TYR A 747 -57.09 0.72 3.51
N ASN A 748 -57.67 1.91 3.28
CA ASN A 748 -59.08 2.10 2.91
C ASN A 748 -60.09 1.60 3.96
N ARG A 749 -59.71 1.62 5.25
CA ARG A 749 -60.54 1.25 6.42
C ARG A 749 -60.80 2.44 7.34
N ALA A 750 -60.74 3.67 6.83
CA ALA A 750 -60.87 4.91 7.60
C ALA A 750 -62.14 4.98 8.48
N LYS A 751 -63.28 4.43 8.00
CA LYS A 751 -64.52 4.35 8.78
C LYS A 751 -64.38 3.47 10.02
N ASP A 752 -63.63 2.38 9.90
CA ASP A 752 -63.50 1.37 10.96
C ASP A 752 -62.50 1.78 12.02
N VAL A 753 -61.54 2.65 11.69
CA VAL A 753 -60.51 3.15 12.63
C VAL A 753 -60.77 4.55 13.18
N MET A 754 -61.90 5.19 12.81
CA MET A 754 -62.22 6.54 13.30
C MET A 754 -62.25 6.63 14.83
N PHE A 755 -62.73 5.59 15.51
CA PHE A 755 -62.71 5.53 16.98
C PHE A 755 -61.29 5.59 17.57
N ALA A 756 -60.30 5.04 16.86
CA ALA A 756 -58.89 5.07 17.27
C ALA A 756 -58.32 6.48 17.06
N CYS A 757 -58.66 7.12 15.94
CA CYS A 757 -58.29 8.51 15.67
C CYS A 757 -58.81 9.48 16.74
N GLU A 758 -60.07 9.31 17.18
CA GLU A 758 -60.66 10.12 18.23
C GLU A 758 -59.98 9.89 19.58
N LYS A 759 -59.64 8.64 19.92
CA LYS A 759 -58.91 8.32 21.16
C LYS A 759 -57.51 8.91 21.17
N ALA A 760 -56.75 8.78 20.08
CA ALA A 760 -55.39 9.33 19.98
C ALA A 760 -55.38 10.83 20.25
N VAL A 761 -56.25 11.60 19.57
CA VAL A 761 -56.34 13.05 19.75
C VAL A 761 -56.95 13.43 21.10
N LYS A 762 -57.83 12.60 21.68
CA LYS A 762 -58.34 12.85 23.04
C LYS A 762 -57.23 12.74 24.10
N ILE A 763 -56.31 11.79 23.94
CA ILE A 763 -55.19 11.58 24.87
C ILE A 763 -54.13 12.67 24.69
N ALA A 764 -53.79 13.02 23.46
CA ALA A 764 -52.78 14.03 23.14
C ALA A 764 -53.30 15.05 22.10
N PRO A 765 -54.11 16.04 22.55
CA PRO A 765 -54.81 16.97 21.66
C PRO A 765 -53.90 17.99 20.97
N GLU A 766 -52.68 18.19 21.46
CA GLU A 766 -51.71 19.15 20.92
C GLU A 766 -50.71 18.52 19.93
N ASN A 767 -50.76 17.20 19.72
CA ASN A 767 -49.84 16.51 18.82
C ASN A 767 -50.34 16.61 17.36
N GLY A 768 -49.67 17.42 16.55
CA GLY A 768 -50.03 17.65 15.14
C GLY A 768 -50.10 16.37 14.30
N GLY A 769 -49.23 15.39 14.53
CA GLY A 769 -49.24 14.11 13.80
C GLY A 769 -50.49 13.27 14.04
N PHE A 770 -50.99 13.24 15.29
CA PHE A 770 -52.22 12.53 15.63
C PHE A 770 -53.45 13.23 15.06
N ILE A 771 -53.46 14.57 15.13
CA ILE A 771 -54.50 15.41 14.51
C ILE A 771 -54.51 15.20 12.99
N GLY A 772 -53.34 15.19 12.35
CA GLY A 772 -53.18 14.92 10.92
C GLY A 772 -53.68 13.54 10.50
N SER A 773 -53.39 12.51 11.29
CA SER A 773 -53.89 11.14 11.05
C SER A 773 -55.41 11.07 11.11
N ARG A 774 -56.04 11.80 12.06
CA ARG A 774 -57.50 11.96 12.09
C ARG A 774 -58.02 12.78 10.90
N GLY A 775 -57.30 13.81 10.48
CA GLY A 775 -57.62 14.61 9.30
C GLY A 775 -57.67 13.77 8.02
N LEU A 776 -56.69 12.87 7.84
CA LEU A 776 -56.68 11.89 6.75
C LEU A 776 -57.93 10.98 6.80
N ALA A 777 -58.22 10.40 7.97
CA ALA A 777 -59.40 9.55 8.15
C ALA A 777 -60.71 10.31 7.83
N ARG A 778 -60.82 11.57 8.27
CA ARG A 778 -61.99 12.44 8.01
C ARG A 778 -62.15 12.76 6.54
N ALA A 779 -61.06 13.07 5.83
CA ALA A 779 -61.09 13.31 4.39
C ALA A 779 -61.59 12.08 3.63
N LEU A 780 -61.07 10.89 3.96
CA LEU A 780 -61.47 9.62 3.33
C LEU A 780 -62.90 9.19 3.67
N THR A 781 -63.46 9.67 4.78
CA THR A 781 -64.86 9.40 5.18
C THR A 781 -65.85 10.47 4.74
N GLY A 782 -65.38 11.56 4.11
CA GLY A 782 -66.20 12.64 3.56
C GLY A 782 -66.46 13.83 4.49
N ASP A 783 -65.84 13.86 5.68
CA ASP A 783 -65.86 15.03 6.58
C ASP A 783 -64.77 16.03 6.19
N PHE A 784 -64.95 16.70 5.06
CA PHE A 784 -64.01 17.70 4.56
C PHE A 784 -63.84 18.91 5.50
N PRO A 785 -64.90 19.47 6.11
CA PRO A 785 -64.74 20.57 7.07
C PRO A 785 -63.89 20.17 8.28
N GLY A 786 -64.09 18.95 8.81
CA GLY A 786 -63.29 18.42 9.91
C GLY A 786 -61.84 18.13 9.51
N ALA A 787 -61.62 17.60 8.31
CA ALA A 787 -60.28 17.33 7.78
C ALA A 787 -59.47 18.61 7.55
N ILE A 788 -60.09 19.65 6.98
CA ILE A 788 -59.46 20.96 6.77
C ILE A 788 -58.99 21.53 8.11
N LYS A 789 -59.85 21.50 9.14
CA LYS A 789 -59.51 22.00 10.47
C LYS A 789 -58.32 21.25 11.09
N ASP A 790 -58.30 19.93 10.94
CA ASP A 790 -57.23 19.09 11.47
C ASP A 790 -55.90 19.33 10.74
N PHE A 791 -55.90 19.45 9.41
CA PHE A 791 -54.69 19.77 8.64
C PHE A 791 -54.17 21.19 8.88
N GLU A 792 -55.05 22.20 9.01
CA GLU A 792 -54.63 23.56 9.38
C GLU A 792 -54.02 23.63 10.78
N ALA A 793 -54.49 22.80 11.71
CA ALA A 793 -53.86 22.65 13.02
C ALA A 793 -52.50 21.95 12.92
N TYR A 794 -52.37 20.92 12.07
CA TYR A 794 -51.11 20.23 11.84
C TYR A 794 -50.06 21.14 11.19
N ILE A 795 -50.44 21.95 10.20
CA ILE A 795 -49.55 22.93 9.54
C ILE A 795 -48.94 23.91 10.55
N LYS A 796 -49.72 24.33 11.55
CA LYS A 796 -49.24 25.24 12.61
C LYS A 796 -48.28 24.55 13.60
N TRP A 797 -48.33 23.23 13.68
CA TRP A 797 -47.54 22.44 14.61
C TRP A 797 -46.21 21.95 14.01
N THR A 798 -46.19 21.55 12.73
CA THR A 798 -44.97 21.07 12.08
C THR A 798 -44.03 22.22 11.71
N GLU A 799 -42.72 22.00 11.76
CA GLU A 799 -41.71 22.98 11.31
C GLU A 799 -41.20 22.70 9.89
N ASP A 800 -41.47 21.51 9.33
CA ASP A 800 -41.02 21.08 8.01
C ASP A 800 -41.79 21.81 6.88
N ASP A 801 -41.09 22.69 6.16
CA ASP A 801 -41.67 23.55 5.13
C ASP A 801 -42.14 22.79 3.87
N GLU A 802 -41.48 21.68 3.51
CA GLU A 802 -41.91 20.84 2.38
C GLU A 802 -43.20 20.10 2.75
N PHE A 803 -43.25 19.56 3.97
CA PHE A 803 -44.44 18.89 4.47
C PHE A 803 -45.61 19.86 4.69
N LYS A 804 -45.36 21.10 5.14
CA LYS A 804 -46.38 22.18 5.20
C LYS A 804 -46.98 22.46 3.82
N ALA A 805 -46.15 22.56 2.79
CA ALA A 805 -46.63 22.81 1.43
C ALA A 805 -47.54 21.67 0.94
N ARG A 806 -47.18 20.42 1.23
CA ARG A 806 -48.00 19.24 0.94
C ARG A 806 -49.35 19.27 1.67
N LEU A 807 -49.34 19.53 2.98
CA LEU A 807 -50.56 19.66 3.80
C LEU A 807 -51.45 20.82 3.29
N GLN A 808 -50.85 21.95 2.91
CA GLN A 808 -51.58 23.10 2.38
C GLN A 808 -52.24 22.75 1.03
N GLY A 809 -51.55 21.98 0.18
CA GLY A 809 -52.12 21.44 -1.06
C GLY A 809 -53.36 20.57 -0.81
N TRP A 810 -53.33 19.72 0.22
CA TRP A 810 -54.51 18.92 0.61
C TRP A 810 -55.66 19.80 1.12
N VAL A 811 -55.37 20.82 1.93
CA VAL A 811 -56.38 21.78 2.41
C VAL A 811 -57.05 22.51 1.24
N ASP A 812 -56.27 22.94 0.26
CA ASP A 812 -56.78 23.70 -0.90
C ASP A 812 -57.67 22.82 -1.81
N ALA A 813 -57.32 21.55 -1.99
CA ALA A 813 -58.16 20.57 -2.70
C ALA A 813 -59.48 20.32 -1.96
N LEU A 814 -59.42 20.07 -0.65
CA LEU A 814 -60.61 19.83 0.17
C LEU A 814 -61.55 21.05 0.20
N LYS A 815 -61.02 22.28 0.20
CA LYS A 815 -61.82 23.52 0.11
C LYS A 815 -62.58 23.65 -1.22
N LYS A 816 -62.08 23.04 -2.30
CA LYS A 816 -62.78 22.95 -3.60
C LYS A 816 -63.79 21.81 -3.66
N GLY A 817 -63.90 21.00 -2.60
CA GLY A 817 -64.74 19.80 -2.56
C GLY A 817 -64.11 18.58 -3.23
N GLU A 818 -62.81 18.63 -3.53
CA GLU A 818 -62.05 17.54 -4.14
C GLU A 818 -61.34 16.73 -3.05
N ASN A 819 -61.36 15.40 -3.13
CA ASN A 819 -60.59 14.55 -2.23
C ASN A 819 -59.17 14.34 -2.78
N PRO A 820 -58.11 14.85 -2.13
CA PRO A 820 -56.73 14.76 -2.64
C PRO A 820 -56.11 13.36 -2.48
N PHE A 821 -56.76 12.46 -1.73
CA PHE A 821 -56.23 11.12 -1.44
C PHE A 821 -56.70 10.08 -2.48
N THR A 822 -56.12 10.15 -3.68
CA THR A 822 -56.30 9.10 -4.71
C THR A 822 -55.60 7.80 -4.29
N GLU A 823 -55.90 6.69 -4.97
CA GLU A 823 -55.25 5.40 -4.71
C GLU A 823 -53.71 5.48 -4.84
N GLU A 824 -53.21 6.27 -5.81
CA GLU A 824 -51.79 6.55 -5.99
C GLU A 824 -51.19 7.34 -4.82
N VAL A 825 -51.88 8.39 -4.35
CA VAL A 825 -51.44 9.18 -3.19
C VAL A 825 -51.47 8.36 -1.89
N LEU A 826 -52.45 7.47 -1.75
CA LEU A 826 -52.51 6.56 -0.59
C LEU A 826 -51.38 5.52 -0.62
N GLU A 827 -50.97 5.03 -1.80
CA GLU A 827 -49.83 4.12 -1.92
C GLU A 827 -48.50 4.83 -1.60
N GLU A 828 -48.35 6.09 -1.99
CA GLU A 828 -47.18 6.91 -1.62
C GLU A 828 -47.08 7.14 -0.10
N LEU A 829 -48.21 7.14 0.60
CA LEU A 829 -48.27 7.40 2.05
C LEU A 829 -48.15 6.12 2.92
N LYS A 830 -48.20 4.92 2.33
CA LYS A 830 -48.04 3.63 3.04
C LYS A 830 -46.57 3.32 3.33
#